data_AF-A0A8B9ELD1-F1
#
_entry.id   AF-A0A8B9ELD1-F1
#
_cell.length_a   1.000
_cell.length_b   1.000
_cell.length_c   1.000
_cell.angle_alpha   90.00
_cell.angle_beta   90.00
_cell.angle_gamma   90.00
#
_symmetry.space_group_name_H-M   'P 1'
#
loop_
_entity.id
_entity.type
_entity.pdbx_description
1 polymer ?
#
loop_
_entity_poly.entity_id
_entity_poly.type
_entity_poly.pdbx_seq_one_letter_code
_entity_poly.pdbx_strand_id
1 'polypeptide(L)'
;FSPSPRGSPAPSVPAALRACVKLKEYQQKNSPGATAGAKKKRKTKEGSRPETPTNDDRQSPENIQNILKVLVSDLNRSNGVAIPSLDKRKCPTNSSFITPHCCTDWGSSLGEIFITRPFFVPRSLSSTESLRQLSEQLNGLVSQVWPRFGPFVLIIFLVSDVELYAATRFFPPKVHIQTIGILVSEKSELQTALGHTQQAARQKSGEAEDLAARLQSSRQRVSELERTLSSISMQQKQSEKHNKELVKERDNLKLELYKHSKGSEEIKQQNSELSEKLRSLVSENSAMKLDMEDLHKKLEMAELMIQQFSNQSGNLDVNQQLQMALEERASLETQIAQLTESLHQLQTERDQYVEKLKEEGSIWQQRVQQLAEQVHTMAEEKEKHMAQIRELEANVTELLIKPMDIEPSSPAGPTEAELSLQEEIQRLQQEKEELHGQYQAQVRDNEQLSHLNREQEERLLELEKAVQRYNEESVDRQQILENMQSDKATISRALSQNRELKEQLAELQNGFVRLTNENMEVTSALQSEQHVKKELAKKLGQLQENLGELKETLELKTQEAQALQEQRDQYYSHLQQYTVAYQQLAAEKEELHKQYLLQTQLMDRLQHEEVQGKVTVEMHLKELQQTKVTVQRGKWEDWSKNDVWSRSTVAFLMSAMSQVEKEREDMRQQLAAQKQQCRSLLQQIAALRQEQQHNVLSGGKVSCTEINTIFCVQSRFTDLMREKADLKERLEELEHRCIQLSGETDTIGEYIALYQSQRAILKQRHQEKEEYISRLAQDKEEMKVKLLELQDLVMRLVRERNEWYSKYVAAAQNPELLADEAEQEAAALHQSGFSPIDTKAAQPSQDDPTAKQIMQLLREIQNPQERVGSLLENPCIPFFYRADENDEVKIMVV
;
A
#
# COMPACT_ATOMS: atom_id res chain seq x y z
N PHE A 1 -59.84 -45.60 60.40
CA PHE A 1 -60.99 -44.72 60.11
C PHE A 1 -60.88 -44.23 58.68
N SER A 2 -61.90 -44.48 57.86
CA SER A 2 -62.12 -43.81 56.57
C SER A 2 -63.35 -42.92 56.73
N PRO A 3 -63.48 -41.81 55.99
CA PRO A 3 -64.34 -41.89 54.81
C PRO A 3 -63.91 -40.98 53.61
N SER A 4 -64.29 -41.42 52.40
CA SER A 4 -64.52 -40.55 51.22
C SER A 4 -65.96 -39.94 51.32
N PRO A 5 -66.58 -39.19 50.34
CA PRO A 5 -66.20 -38.98 48.93
C PRO A 5 -66.63 -37.63 48.25
N ARG A 6 -66.48 -37.56 46.90
CA ARG A 6 -67.26 -36.79 45.88
C ARG A 6 -67.29 -35.24 45.86
N GLY A 7 -67.05 -34.69 44.66
CA GLY A 7 -67.46 -33.33 44.24
C GLY A 7 -67.04 -33.05 42.77
N SER A 8 -67.99 -32.74 41.88
CA SER A 8 -67.80 -32.68 40.41
C SER A 8 -67.53 -31.25 39.86
N PRO A 9 -67.14 -31.05 38.58
CA PRO A 9 -66.45 -29.83 38.11
C PRO A 9 -67.29 -28.87 37.22
N ALA A 10 -66.86 -27.60 37.13
CA ALA A 10 -67.01 -26.64 36.00
C ALA A 10 -66.40 -25.26 36.37
N PRO A 11 -66.19 -24.32 35.43
CA PRO A 11 -65.44 -24.43 34.18
C PRO A 11 -64.22 -23.45 34.17
N SER A 12 -63.16 -23.77 33.42
CA SER A 12 -61.99 -22.89 33.26
C SER A 12 -61.92 -22.25 31.87
N VAL A 13 -62.04 -20.91 31.80
CA VAL A 13 -61.91 -20.08 30.59
C VAL A 13 -61.28 -18.73 31.00
N PRO A 14 -60.36 -18.11 30.24
CA PRO A 14 -59.39 -18.66 29.28
C PRO A 14 -57.93 -18.26 29.60
N ALA A 15 -56.96 -18.84 28.89
CA ALA A 15 -55.52 -18.56 29.04
C ALA A 15 -55.06 -17.18 28.51
N ALA A 16 -55.96 -16.29 28.10
CA ALA A 16 -55.64 -15.01 27.45
C ALA A 16 -54.89 -14.01 28.36
N LEU A 17 -55.17 -14.00 29.68
CA LEU A 17 -54.61 -13.00 30.60
C LEU A 17 -53.12 -13.19 30.94
N ARG A 18 -52.49 -14.34 30.62
CA ARG A 18 -51.04 -14.54 30.82
C ARG A 18 -50.19 -14.16 29.61
N ALA A 19 -50.80 -14.01 28.42
CA ALA A 19 -50.10 -13.56 27.22
C ALA A 19 -49.86 -12.04 27.22
N CYS A 20 -50.86 -11.25 27.61
CA CYS A 20 -50.78 -9.78 27.57
C CYS A 20 -49.74 -9.17 28.52
N VAL A 21 -49.38 -9.85 29.62
CA VAL A 21 -48.35 -9.36 30.55
C VAL A 21 -46.94 -9.48 29.95
N LYS A 22 -46.65 -10.57 29.22
CA LYS A 22 -45.32 -10.78 28.60
C LYS A 22 -45.08 -9.93 27.35
N LEU A 23 -46.14 -9.49 26.65
CA LEU A 23 -45.98 -8.61 25.49
C LEU A 23 -45.55 -7.18 25.90
N LYS A 24 -45.93 -6.73 27.11
CA LYS A 24 -45.71 -5.36 27.58
C LYS A 24 -44.28 -5.10 28.09
N GLU A 25 -43.53 -6.14 28.46
CA GLU A 25 -42.11 -6.03 28.83
C GLU A 25 -41.16 -6.09 27.62
N TYR A 26 -41.60 -6.63 26.47
CA TYR A 26 -40.73 -6.80 25.30
C TYR A 26 -40.60 -5.52 24.45
N GLN A 27 -41.66 -4.70 24.36
CA GLN A 27 -41.63 -3.43 23.60
C GLN A 27 -40.85 -2.30 24.29
N GLN A 28 -40.46 -2.44 25.57
CA GLN A 28 -39.82 -1.34 26.32
C GLN A 28 -38.28 -1.34 26.22
N LYS A 29 -37.66 -2.23 25.43
CA LYS A 29 -36.19 -2.37 25.36
C LYS A 29 -35.51 -1.96 24.04
N ASN A 30 -36.26 -1.75 22.95
CA ASN A 30 -35.68 -1.46 21.63
C ASN A 30 -36.40 -0.31 20.89
N SER A 31 -35.98 0.94 21.12
CA SER A 31 -35.95 2.02 20.12
C SER A 31 -35.09 3.19 20.63
N PRO A 32 -34.36 3.91 19.76
CA PRO A 32 -33.31 4.84 20.17
C PRO A 32 -33.81 6.26 20.45
N GLY A 33 -33.19 6.95 21.41
CA GLY A 33 -33.43 8.36 21.74
C GLY A 33 -32.13 9.09 22.07
N ALA A 34 -31.96 10.31 21.57
CA ALA A 34 -30.67 10.99 21.50
C ALA A 34 -30.45 12.10 22.55
N THR A 35 -29.19 12.56 22.59
CA THR A 35 -28.68 13.88 23.07
C THR A 35 -28.28 14.07 24.54
N ALA A 36 -27.29 14.99 24.67
CA ALA A 36 -26.80 15.71 25.85
C ALA A 36 -26.08 14.92 26.96
N GLY A 37 -24.84 15.31 27.25
CA GLY A 37 -24.00 14.70 28.28
C GLY A 37 -23.51 15.70 29.34
N ALA A 38 -22.87 15.19 30.39
CA ALA A 38 -22.13 16.01 31.36
C ALA A 38 -20.93 15.28 31.98
N LYS A 39 -19.84 16.04 32.12
CA LYS A 39 -18.56 15.71 32.75
C LYS A 39 -18.69 15.01 34.12
N LYS A 40 -17.82 14.02 34.38
CA LYS A 40 -16.95 14.06 35.59
C LYS A 40 -15.76 13.08 35.55
N LYS A 41 -14.58 13.60 35.91
CA LYS A 41 -13.38 12.83 36.27
C LYS A 41 -13.65 11.96 37.50
N ARG A 42 -13.01 10.78 37.57
CA ARG A 42 -12.14 10.44 38.73
C ARG A 42 -11.07 9.39 38.37
N LYS A 43 -10.04 9.38 39.21
CA LYS A 43 -8.74 8.70 39.08
C LYS A 43 -8.69 7.54 40.09
N THR A 44 -7.56 6.82 40.13
CA THR A 44 -7.04 5.92 41.21
C THR A 44 -7.19 4.42 40.94
N LYS A 45 -6.27 3.51 41.31
CA LYS A 45 -4.78 3.48 41.42
C LYS A 45 -4.39 2.01 41.73
N GLU A 46 -3.23 1.56 41.24
CA GLU A 46 -2.39 0.42 41.68
C GLU A 46 -2.94 -0.72 42.56
N GLY A 47 -2.62 -1.96 42.14
CA GLY A 47 -1.73 -2.81 42.97
C GLY A 47 -2.23 -4.21 43.34
N SER A 48 -1.59 -5.26 42.77
CA SER A 48 -0.91 -6.33 43.53
C SER A 48 -0.25 -7.38 42.62
N ARG A 49 0.98 -7.79 42.99
CA ARG A 49 1.75 -8.95 42.48
C ARG A 49 1.70 -10.02 43.58
N PRO A 50 1.56 -11.32 43.28
CA PRO A 50 2.70 -12.28 43.25
C PRO A 50 2.64 -13.22 42.01
N GLU A 51 3.66 -13.99 41.60
CA GLU A 51 5.13 -13.89 41.74
C GLU A 51 5.82 -14.76 40.64
N THR A 52 7.00 -15.34 40.87
CA THR A 52 7.74 -16.21 39.91
C THR A 52 8.53 -17.30 40.63
N PRO A 53 8.67 -18.51 40.06
CA PRO A 53 9.86 -19.35 40.22
C PRO A 53 10.74 -19.35 38.96
N THR A 54 12.04 -19.58 39.16
CA THR A 54 13.11 -19.49 38.16
C THR A 54 13.68 -20.87 37.77
N ASN A 55 13.99 -21.05 36.48
CA ASN A 55 15.22 -21.67 35.91
C ASN A 55 14.92 -21.93 34.41
N ASP A 56 15.57 -21.21 33.49
CA ASP A 56 16.93 -21.44 32.96
C ASP A 56 16.99 -22.58 31.94
N ASP A 57 16.86 -22.20 30.67
CA ASP A 57 17.72 -22.69 29.59
C ASP A 57 17.76 -21.64 28.46
N ARG A 58 18.95 -21.09 28.17
CA ARG A 58 19.15 -20.05 27.15
C ARG A 58 19.76 -20.66 25.88
N GLN A 59 19.14 -20.40 24.73
CA GLN A 59 19.82 -20.38 23.44
C GLN A 59 19.71 -18.98 22.81
N SER A 60 20.81 -18.53 22.20
CA SER A 60 21.04 -17.14 21.74
C SER A 60 20.38 -16.85 20.37
N PRO A 61 19.89 -15.62 20.10
CA PRO A 61 19.17 -15.29 18.86
C PRO A 61 20.10 -14.99 17.66
N GLU A 62 21.08 -15.85 17.38
CA GLU A 62 22.06 -15.62 16.29
C GLU A 62 21.57 -16.05 14.89
N ASN A 63 20.55 -16.90 14.80
CA ASN A 63 20.06 -17.40 13.50
C ASN A 63 19.24 -16.38 12.67
N ILE A 64 18.69 -15.33 13.28
CA ILE A 64 17.85 -14.35 12.56
C ILE A 64 18.70 -13.39 11.71
N GLN A 65 19.89 -13.02 12.17
CA GLN A 65 20.80 -12.15 11.40
C GLN A 65 21.42 -12.85 10.18
N ASN A 66 21.63 -14.18 10.25
CA ASN A 66 22.20 -14.94 9.13
C ASN A 66 21.20 -15.08 7.97
N ILE A 67 19.91 -15.29 8.26
CA ILE A 67 18.86 -15.37 7.22
C ILE A 67 18.71 -14.02 6.50
N LEU A 68 18.75 -12.90 7.24
CA LEU A 68 18.70 -11.55 6.64
C LEU A 68 19.95 -11.22 5.79
N LYS A 69 21.13 -11.74 6.14
CA LYS A 69 22.35 -11.57 5.32
C LYS A 69 22.32 -12.37 4.02
N VAL A 70 21.74 -13.57 4.01
CA VAL A 70 21.61 -14.39 2.78
C VAL A 70 20.65 -13.71 1.80
N LEU A 71 19.48 -13.27 2.25
CA LEU A 71 18.49 -12.61 1.40
C LEU A 71 18.97 -11.29 0.76
N VAL A 72 19.86 -10.54 1.43
CA VAL A 72 20.50 -9.33 0.86
C VAL A 72 21.63 -9.67 -0.13
N SER A 73 22.19 -10.88 -0.06
CA SER A 73 23.26 -11.34 -0.96
C SER A 73 22.72 -11.83 -2.30
N ASP A 74 21.59 -12.55 -2.29
CA ASP A 74 21.03 -13.17 -3.50
C ASP A 74 20.35 -12.15 -4.45
N LEU A 75 19.85 -11.03 -3.92
CA LEU A 75 19.23 -9.97 -4.73
C LEU A 75 20.21 -9.22 -5.66
N ASN A 76 21.53 -9.37 -5.44
CA ASN A 76 22.58 -8.67 -6.19
C ASN A 76 23.18 -9.48 -7.36
N ARG A 77 22.58 -10.62 -7.77
CA ARG A 77 23.22 -11.58 -8.69
C ARG A 77 22.59 -11.74 -10.08
N SER A 78 21.61 -10.94 -10.50
CA SER A 78 21.08 -10.99 -11.88
C SER A 78 20.84 -9.60 -12.51
N ASN A 79 21.50 -9.40 -13.66
CA ASN A 79 21.38 -8.31 -14.66
C ASN A 79 22.45 -7.22 -14.55
N GLY A 80 23.61 -7.47 -15.16
CA GLY A 80 24.75 -6.56 -15.13
C GLY A 80 24.89 -5.68 -16.38
N VAL A 81 25.39 -4.46 -16.17
CA VAL A 81 26.41 -3.82 -17.01
C VAL A 81 27.45 -3.24 -16.03
N ALA A 82 28.74 -3.51 -16.27
CA ALA A 82 29.81 -3.20 -15.32
C ALA A 82 30.69 -2.03 -15.79
N ILE A 83 31.02 -1.11 -14.88
CA ILE A 83 32.16 -0.16 -14.96
C ILE A 83 32.84 -0.15 -13.57
N PRO A 84 34.19 -0.09 -13.45
CA PRO A 84 34.88 -0.75 -12.35
C PRO A 84 35.03 0.07 -11.05
N SER A 85 34.87 -0.60 -9.91
CA SER A 85 35.32 -0.11 -8.60
C SER A 85 36.84 -0.25 -8.48
N LEU A 86 37.57 0.87 -8.42
CA LEU A 86 39.01 0.87 -8.11
C LEU A 86 39.24 0.63 -6.62
N ASP A 87 39.45 -0.64 -6.26
CA ASP A 87 39.70 -1.03 -4.87
C ASP A 87 41.16 -0.80 -4.43
N LYS A 88 41.33 -0.49 -3.14
CA LYS A 88 42.60 -0.05 -2.56
C LYS A 88 43.59 -1.20 -2.39
N ARG A 89 44.84 -1.08 -2.88
CA ARG A 89 45.96 -1.87 -2.35
C ARG A 89 47.29 -1.12 -2.19
N LYS A 90 47.64 -1.01 -0.89
CA LYS A 90 48.97 -1.15 -0.29
C LYS A 90 50.02 -0.04 -0.49
N CYS A 91 50.59 0.34 0.65
CA CYS A 91 51.74 1.25 0.82
C CYS A 91 53.03 0.69 0.18
N PRO A 92 54.07 1.53 0.06
CA PRO A 92 55.12 1.40 1.08
C PRO A 92 55.54 2.71 1.77
N THR A 93 56.11 2.53 2.95
CA THR A 93 56.81 3.51 3.79
C THR A 93 58.05 4.13 3.13
N ASN A 94 58.29 5.44 3.28
CA ASN A 94 59.26 5.94 4.27
C ASN A 94 59.58 7.46 4.22
N SER A 95 59.73 8.03 5.43
CA SER A 95 60.75 9.01 5.82
C SER A 95 60.77 10.45 5.26
N SER A 96 60.51 11.37 6.22
CA SER A 96 61.22 12.64 6.51
C SER A 96 60.39 13.93 6.33
N PHE A 97 60.43 14.97 7.19
CA PHE A 97 61.34 15.33 8.29
C PHE A 97 60.59 15.97 9.51
N ILE A 98 61.01 15.62 10.73
CA ILE A 98 61.05 16.39 12.02
C ILE A 98 59.86 17.29 12.48
N THR A 99 59.31 16.95 13.65
CA THR A 99 58.62 17.83 14.64
C THR A 99 59.60 18.28 15.75
N PRO A 100 59.34 19.34 16.56
CA PRO A 100 58.68 19.10 17.87
C PRO A 100 57.90 20.27 18.55
N HIS A 101 56.81 19.92 19.27
CA HIS A 101 56.31 20.44 20.57
C HIS A 101 56.06 21.97 20.80
N CYS A 102 55.23 22.42 21.76
CA CYS A 102 54.77 21.80 23.01
C CYS A 102 53.34 22.25 23.45
N CYS A 103 52.73 21.46 24.34
CA CYS A 103 51.50 21.80 25.09
C CYS A 103 51.83 22.34 26.50
N THR A 104 50.89 23.08 27.09
CA THR A 104 50.46 23.03 28.51
C THR A 104 49.29 24.01 28.72
N ASP A 105 48.41 23.92 29.71
CA ASP A 105 47.71 22.78 30.33
C ASP A 105 46.49 23.36 31.09
N TRP A 106 45.46 22.58 31.45
CA TRP A 106 44.32 23.03 32.27
C TRP A 106 44.10 22.13 33.48
N GLY A 107 44.03 22.71 34.69
CA GLY A 107 43.73 21.98 35.93
C GLY A 107 43.07 22.88 36.99
N SER A 108 41.86 22.52 37.41
CA SER A 108 40.97 23.33 38.26
C SER A 108 41.25 23.24 39.76
N SER A 109 40.83 24.26 40.55
CA SER A 109 39.93 24.04 41.72
C SER A 109 39.42 25.32 42.40
N LEU A 110 38.16 25.26 42.86
CA LEU A 110 37.52 26.00 43.98
C LEU A 110 37.40 27.54 43.97
N GLY A 111 36.19 28.02 44.29
CA GLY A 111 35.92 29.40 44.74
C GLY A 111 34.56 29.95 44.29
N GLU A 112 33.53 29.81 45.13
CA GLU A 112 32.21 30.44 44.89
C GLU A 112 32.29 31.97 44.92
N ILE A 113 31.44 32.64 44.13
CA ILE A 113 30.64 33.81 44.56
C ILE A 113 29.47 34.00 43.58
N PHE A 114 28.25 33.96 44.13
CA PHE A 114 27.01 34.39 43.49
C PHE A 114 26.98 35.93 43.39
N ILE A 115 26.77 36.52 42.21
CA ILE A 115 25.93 37.73 42.07
C ILE A 115 25.03 37.62 40.83
N THR A 116 23.78 38.01 41.03
CA THR A 116 22.61 37.88 40.15
C THR A 116 22.59 38.86 38.96
N ARG A 117 21.91 38.47 37.87
CA ARG A 117 21.31 39.35 36.84
C ARG A 117 20.54 40.54 37.47
N PRO A 118 20.42 41.72 36.81
CA PRO A 118 19.73 41.88 35.50
C PRO A 118 20.45 42.80 34.50
N PHE A 119 20.36 42.58 33.17
CA PHE A 119 19.22 42.97 32.32
C PHE A 119 18.76 44.43 32.51
N PHE A 120 19.44 45.37 31.84
CA PHE A 120 18.85 46.70 31.54
C PHE A 120 19.23 47.16 30.13
N VAL A 121 18.26 47.80 29.47
CA VAL A 121 18.31 48.22 28.06
C VAL A 121 19.25 49.43 27.91
N PRO A 122 20.21 49.43 26.97
CA PRO A 122 20.87 50.66 26.56
C PRO A 122 19.93 51.46 25.67
N ARG A 123 19.24 52.44 26.28
CA ARG A 123 18.69 53.57 25.53
C ARG A 123 19.81 54.22 24.73
N SER A 124 19.49 54.67 23.52
CA SER A 124 20.34 55.54 22.72
C SER A 124 20.82 56.76 23.53
N LEU A 125 22.12 56.80 23.85
CA LEU A 125 22.78 58.01 24.31
C LEU A 125 23.85 58.41 23.29
N SER A 126 23.82 59.69 22.95
CA SER A 126 24.68 60.34 21.98
C SER A 126 26.16 60.15 22.29
N SER A 127 26.90 59.50 21.39
CA SER A 127 28.37 59.45 21.42
C SER A 127 29.02 60.71 20.83
N THR A 128 28.24 61.66 20.28
CA THR A 128 28.80 62.88 19.67
C THR A 128 29.20 63.92 20.71
N GLU A 129 28.50 63.97 21.85
CA GLU A 129 28.80 64.95 22.91
C GLU A 129 30.17 64.68 23.54
N SER A 130 30.46 63.43 23.89
CA SER A 130 31.74 63.02 24.50
C SER A 130 32.93 63.24 23.56
N LEU A 131 32.75 63.00 22.25
CA LEU A 131 33.78 63.27 21.25
C LEU A 131 33.97 64.77 21.00
N ARG A 132 32.88 65.56 21.00
CA ARG A 132 32.96 67.01 20.89
C ARG A 132 33.70 67.60 22.10
N GLN A 133 33.35 67.15 23.30
CA GLN A 133 33.96 67.58 24.56
C GLN A 133 35.45 67.17 24.65
N LEU A 134 35.82 65.98 24.16
CA LEU A 134 37.23 65.60 24.01
C LEU A 134 37.96 66.44 22.96
N SER A 135 37.32 66.80 21.84
CA SER A 135 37.93 67.67 20.82
C SER A 135 38.10 69.12 21.31
N GLU A 136 37.17 69.62 22.11
CA GLU A 136 37.24 70.94 22.75
C GLU A 136 38.29 70.94 23.87
N GLN A 137 38.45 69.84 24.62
CA GLN A 137 39.56 69.66 25.57
C GLN A 137 40.92 69.54 24.88
N LEU A 138 41.02 68.83 23.74
CA LEU A 138 42.25 68.74 22.95
C LEU A 138 42.63 70.08 22.30
N ASN A 139 41.68 70.78 21.67
CA ASN A 139 41.93 72.12 21.13
C ASN A 139 42.22 73.14 22.24
N GLY A 140 41.56 73.03 23.40
CA GLY A 140 41.87 73.83 24.58
C GLY A 140 43.28 73.57 25.12
N LEU A 141 43.72 72.31 25.19
CA LEU A 141 45.09 71.94 25.56
C LEU A 141 46.11 72.45 24.53
N VAL A 142 45.90 72.20 23.24
CA VAL A 142 46.80 72.67 22.16
C VAL A 142 46.91 74.20 22.17
N SER A 143 45.79 74.93 22.34
CA SER A 143 45.77 76.39 22.38
C SER A 143 46.29 77.00 23.69
N GLN A 144 46.33 76.24 24.81
CA GLN A 144 46.99 76.67 26.06
C GLN A 144 48.48 76.31 26.11
N VAL A 145 48.91 75.28 25.37
CA VAL A 145 50.29 74.80 25.33
C VAL A 145 51.14 75.62 24.35
N TRP A 146 50.61 75.97 23.17
CA TRP A 146 51.38 76.71 22.14
C TRP A 146 51.92 78.08 22.61
N PRO A 147 51.14 78.94 23.30
CA PRO A 147 51.65 80.23 23.80
C PRO A 147 52.68 80.09 24.92
N ARG A 148 52.64 78.97 25.66
CA ARG A 148 53.49 78.72 26.82
C ARG A 148 54.90 78.27 26.45
N PHE A 149 55.08 77.70 25.25
CA PHE A 149 56.39 77.42 24.66
C PHE A 149 57.01 78.64 23.95
N GLY A 150 56.23 79.64 23.55
CA GLY A 150 56.71 80.88 22.91
C GLY A 150 57.90 81.56 23.64
N PRO A 151 57.80 81.89 24.94
CA PRO A 151 58.91 82.51 25.66
C PRO A 151 60.07 81.52 25.91
N PHE A 152 59.83 80.21 26.01
CA PHE A 152 60.91 79.23 26.12
C PHE A 152 61.72 79.10 24.83
N VAL A 153 61.07 79.15 23.66
CA VAL A 153 61.77 79.17 22.37
C VAL A 153 62.56 80.47 22.20
N LEU A 154 61.99 81.63 22.58
CA LEU A 154 62.70 82.92 22.56
C LEU A 154 63.89 82.97 23.53
N ILE A 155 63.76 82.40 24.74
CA ILE A 155 64.87 82.30 25.70
C ILE A 155 65.94 81.32 25.19
N ILE A 156 65.55 80.18 24.59
CA ILE A 156 66.52 79.26 23.99
C ILE A 156 67.27 79.93 22.84
N PHE A 157 66.61 80.70 21.96
CA PHE A 157 67.28 81.45 20.90
C PHE A 157 68.20 82.55 21.47
N LEU A 158 67.76 83.34 22.45
CA LEU A 158 68.58 84.41 23.03
C LEU A 158 69.77 83.89 23.86
N VAL A 159 69.59 82.80 24.61
CA VAL A 159 70.69 82.13 25.32
C VAL A 159 71.64 81.46 24.32
N SER A 160 71.12 80.82 23.26
CA SER A 160 71.96 80.25 22.21
C SER A 160 72.78 81.32 21.50
N ASP A 161 72.20 82.47 21.10
CA ASP A 161 72.94 83.52 20.41
C ASP A 161 73.99 84.18 21.33
N VAL A 162 73.71 84.38 22.62
CA VAL A 162 74.67 84.94 23.58
C VAL A 162 75.79 83.95 23.93
N GLU A 163 75.48 82.66 24.15
CA GLU A 163 76.49 81.64 24.38
C GLU A 163 77.30 81.32 23.11
N LEU A 164 76.70 81.38 21.91
CA LEU A 164 77.42 81.20 20.65
C LEU A 164 78.37 82.38 20.38
N TYR A 165 78.01 83.62 20.75
CA TYR A 165 78.92 84.77 20.70
C TYR A 165 80.01 84.75 21.78
N ALA A 166 79.77 84.10 22.92
CA ALA A 166 80.77 83.95 23.98
C ALA A 166 81.75 82.80 23.68
N ALA A 167 81.23 81.64 23.26
CA ALA A 167 82.01 80.45 22.97
C ALA A 167 82.98 80.64 21.79
N THR A 168 82.55 81.32 20.73
CA THR A 168 83.38 81.60 19.54
C THR A 168 84.61 82.49 19.80
N ARG A 169 84.74 83.06 21.01
CA ARG A 169 85.86 83.94 21.37
C ARG A 169 86.91 83.30 22.28
N PHE A 170 86.71 82.07 22.75
CA PHE A 170 87.60 81.45 23.76
C PHE A 170 88.04 79.99 23.49
N PHE A 171 87.56 79.33 22.43
CA PHE A 171 88.04 77.99 22.05
C PHE A 171 88.75 77.97 20.67
N PRO A 172 89.78 77.12 20.48
CA PRO A 172 90.59 77.12 19.26
C PRO A 172 89.80 76.59 18.03
N PRO A 173 90.04 77.14 16.83
CA PRO A 173 89.11 77.03 15.68
C PRO A 173 88.87 75.60 15.16
N LYS A 174 89.78 74.65 15.44
CA LYS A 174 89.57 73.24 15.06
C LYS A 174 88.46 72.54 15.83
N VAL A 175 88.25 72.88 17.11
CA VAL A 175 87.22 72.24 17.95
C VAL A 175 85.83 72.73 17.55
N HIS A 176 85.67 74.04 17.32
CA HIS A 176 84.39 74.62 16.88
C HIS A 176 83.86 74.01 15.59
N ILE A 177 84.72 73.81 14.58
CA ILE A 177 84.30 73.20 13.31
C ILE A 177 83.77 71.77 13.52
N GLN A 178 84.38 71.01 14.43
CA GLN A 178 83.94 69.64 14.74
C GLN A 178 82.62 69.64 15.53
N THR A 179 82.46 70.50 16.53
CA THR A 179 81.20 70.63 17.29
C THR A 179 80.05 71.14 16.41
N ILE A 180 80.29 72.13 15.55
CA ILE A 180 79.29 72.62 14.59
C ILE A 180 78.94 71.50 13.60
N GLY A 181 79.92 70.73 13.11
CA GLY A 181 79.68 69.59 12.25
C GLY A 181 78.76 68.54 12.88
N ILE A 182 79.02 68.16 14.13
CA ILE A 182 78.20 67.22 14.91
C ILE A 182 76.79 67.78 15.12
N LEU A 183 76.64 69.03 15.54
CA LEU A 183 75.32 69.66 15.73
C LEU A 183 74.52 69.77 14.42
N VAL A 184 75.20 69.99 13.28
CA VAL A 184 74.55 70.01 11.96
C VAL A 184 74.14 68.60 11.52
N SER A 185 74.97 67.57 11.74
CA SER A 185 74.58 66.19 11.45
C SER A 185 73.42 65.74 12.35
N GLU A 186 73.51 65.94 13.68
CA GLU A 186 72.44 65.64 14.64
C GLU A 186 71.14 66.37 14.29
N LYS A 187 71.21 67.67 13.93
CA LYS A 187 70.04 68.42 13.46
C LYS A 187 69.46 67.81 12.18
N SER A 188 70.28 67.37 11.23
CA SER A 188 69.82 66.75 9.99
C SER A 188 69.20 65.36 10.22
N GLU A 189 69.76 64.58 11.14
CA GLU A 189 69.25 63.26 11.56
C GLU A 189 67.92 63.41 12.30
N LEU A 190 67.84 64.33 13.27
CA LEU A 190 66.60 64.65 13.98
C LEU A 190 65.52 65.21 13.04
N GLN A 191 65.88 66.06 12.08
CA GLN A 191 64.94 66.58 11.08
C GLN A 191 64.44 65.47 10.14
N THR A 192 65.30 64.51 9.77
CA THR A 192 64.94 63.34 8.97
C THR A 192 64.05 62.37 9.76
N ALA A 193 64.38 62.09 11.02
CA ALA A 193 63.57 61.28 11.93
C ALA A 193 62.20 61.92 12.24
N LEU A 194 62.14 63.24 12.38
CA LEU A 194 60.89 63.99 12.52
C LEU A 194 60.05 63.89 11.25
N GLY A 195 60.67 63.99 10.06
CA GLY A 195 59.99 63.80 8.78
C GLY A 195 59.41 62.38 8.64
N HIS A 196 60.19 61.35 8.96
CA HIS A 196 59.72 59.96 8.94
C HIS A 196 58.60 59.69 9.95
N THR A 197 58.71 60.18 11.18
CA THR A 197 57.67 59.99 12.21
C THR A 197 56.39 60.75 11.87
N GLN A 198 56.49 61.98 11.33
CA GLN A 198 55.33 62.73 10.85
C GLN A 198 54.64 62.04 9.66
N GLN A 199 55.42 61.47 8.73
CA GLN A 199 54.87 60.71 7.61
C GLN A 199 54.20 59.40 8.07
N ALA A 200 54.79 58.67 9.01
CA ALA A 200 54.20 57.49 9.61
C ALA A 200 52.90 57.83 10.38
N ALA A 201 52.87 58.95 11.10
CA ALA A 201 51.66 59.43 11.78
C ALA A 201 50.53 59.78 10.79
N ARG A 202 50.86 60.42 9.66
CA ARG A 202 49.89 60.69 8.57
C ARG A 202 49.35 59.40 7.95
N GLN A 203 50.21 58.43 7.67
CA GLN A 203 49.79 57.11 7.17
C GLN A 203 48.86 56.40 8.17
N LYS A 204 49.18 56.43 9.47
CA LYS A 204 48.32 55.84 10.51
C LYS A 204 47.01 56.60 10.73
N SER A 205 46.95 57.91 10.48
CA SER A 205 45.68 58.66 10.43
C SER A 205 44.79 58.16 9.29
N GLY A 206 45.33 58.06 8.07
CA GLY A 206 44.61 57.54 6.91
C GLY A 206 44.10 56.10 7.12
N GLU A 207 44.96 55.20 7.63
CA GLU A 207 44.53 53.84 8.00
C GLU A 207 43.39 53.84 9.04
N ALA A 208 43.42 54.75 10.02
CA ALA A 208 42.38 54.86 11.04
C ALA A 208 41.06 55.42 10.47
N GLU A 209 41.13 56.38 9.55
CA GLU A 209 39.98 56.94 8.83
C GLU A 209 39.32 55.89 7.92
N ASP A 210 40.11 55.12 7.17
CA ASP A 210 39.63 53.98 6.36
C ASP A 210 38.96 52.90 7.21
N LEU A 211 39.54 52.57 8.37
CA LEU A 211 38.96 51.62 9.32
C LEU A 211 37.65 52.17 9.93
N ALA A 212 37.58 53.47 10.22
CA ALA A 212 36.36 54.11 10.72
C ALA A 212 35.24 54.10 9.67
N ALA A 213 35.55 54.41 8.41
CA ALA A 213 34.60 54.35 7.29
C ALA A 213 34.08 52.92 7.07
N ARG A 214 34.97 51.91 7.09
CA ARG A 214 34.59 50.49 7.01
C ARG A 214 33.71 50.05 8.18
N LEU A 215 34.02 50.49 9.40
CA LEU A 215 33.19 50.22 10.58
C LEU A 215 31.81 50.88 10.48
N GLN A 216 31.73 52.10 9.96
CA GLN A 216 30.46 52.80 9.74
C GLN A 216 29.58 52.09 8.70
N SER A 217 30.16 51.71 7.56
CA SER A 217 29.46 50.90 6.54
C SER A 217 28.97 49.57 7.10
N SER A 218 29.81 48.87 7.89
CA SER A 218 29.41 47.64 8.58
C SER A 218 28.24 47.86 9.54
N ARG A 219 28.24 48.94 10.33
CA ARG A 219 27.13 49.29 11.24
C ARG A 219 25.84 49.60 10.49
N GLN A 220 25.92 50.31 9.37
CA GLN A 220 24.76 50.58 8.50
C GLN A 220 24.17 49.26 7.99
N ARG A 221 25.00 48.37 7.44
CA ARG A 221 24.58 47.04 6.95
C ARG A 221 23.97 46.18 8.05
N VAL A 222 24.51 46.18 9.26
CA VAL A 222 23.89 45.47 10.41
C VAL A 222 22.50 46.04 10.71
N SER A 223 22.34 47.37 10.76
CA SER A 223 21.03 47.97 11.01
C SER A 223 20.00 47.68 9.90
N GLU A 224 20.46 47.52 8.66
CA GLU A 224 19.61 47.14 7.52
C GLU A 224 19.18 45.68 7.64
N LEU A 225 20.10 44.78 7.99
CA LEU A 225 19.82 43.38 8.28
C LEU A 225 18.84 43.21 9.46
N GLU A 226 18.97 44.01 10.52
CA GLU A 226 18.03 44.02 11.65
C GLU A 226 16.61 44.44 11.23
N ARG A 227 16.48 45.42 10.32
CA ARG A 227 15.19 45.83 9.75
C ARG A 227 14.60 44.73 8.86
N THR A 228 15.38 44.12 7.97
CA THR A 228 14.89 43.04 7.11
C THR A 228 14.51 41.81 7.92
N LEU A 229 15.29 41.43 8.95
CA LEU A 229 14.95 40.33 9.86
C LEU A 229 13.65 40.62 10.62
N SER A 230 13.43 41.87 11.05
CA SER A 230 12.19 42.28 11.71
C SER A 230 10.98 42.20 10.78
N SER A 231 11.14 42.63 9.53
CA SER A 231 10.12 42.54 8.48
C SER A 231 9.78 41.09 8.14
N ILE A 232 10.80 40.25 7.88
CA ILE A 232 10.64 38.81 7.61
C ILE A 232 9.98 38.11 8.80
N SER A 233 10.33 38.43 10.05
CA SER A 233 9.69 37.86 11.24
C SER A 233 8.21 38.26 11.36
N MET A 234 7.85 39.47 10.95
CA MET A 234 6.45 39.91 10.90
C MET A 234 5.67 39.19 9.78
N GLN A 235 6.26 39.07 8.59
CA GLN A 235 5.68 38.35 7.45
C GLN A 235 5.50 36.85 7.76
N GLN A 236 6.49 36.21 8.41
CA GLN A 236 6.39 34.84 8.90
C GLN A 236 5.20 34.68 9.85
N LYS A 237 5.06 35.54 10.86
CA LYS A 237 3.93 35.51 11.80
C LYS A 237 2.58 35.71 11.12
N GLN A 238 2.52 36.48 10.02
CA GLN A 238 1.31 36.65 9.22
C GLN A 238 1.01 35.39 8.39
N SER A 239 2.02 34.80 7.74
CA SER A 239 1.90 33.53 7.02
C SER A 239 1.49 32.37 7.94
N GLU A 240 2.01 32.32 9.18
CA GLU A 240 1.61 31.34 10.18
C GLU A 240 0.16 31.51 10.65
N LYS A 241 -0.38 32.75 10.69
CA LYS A 241 -1.80 32.98 10.97
C LYS A 241 -2.67 32.51 9.81
N HIS A 242 -2.31 32.88 8.59
CA HIS A 242 -3.05 32.47 7.40
C HIS A 242 -3.05 30.94 7.21
N ASN A 243 -1.92 30.27 7.46
CA ASN A 243 -1.86 28.80 7.45
C ASN A 243 -2.78 28.19 8.54
N LYS A 244 -2.84 28.78 9.74
CA LYS A 244 -3.80 28.35 10.80
C LYS A 244 -5.26 28.62 10.44
N GLU A 245 -5.55 29.52 9.50
CA GLU A 245 -6.89 29.76 8.96
C GLU A 245 -7.23 28.72 7.89
N LEU A 246 -6.35 28.52 6.90
CA LEU A 246 -6.48 27.47 5.87
C LEU A 246 -6.62 26.06 6.47
N VAL A 247 -5.91 25.76 7.56
CA VAL A 247 -6.05 24.48 8.29
C VAL A 247 -7.45 24.31 8.88
N LYS A 248 -8.05 25.38 9.43
CA LYS A 248 -9.43 25.34 9.95
C LYS A 248 -10.44 25.21 8.81
N GLU A 249 -10.24 25.91 7.70
CA GLU A 249 -11.11 25.82 6.52
C GLU A 249 -11.08 24.42 5.92
N ARG A 250 -9.88 23.83 5.77
CA ARG A 250 -9.71 22.41 5.39
C ARG A 250 -10.46 21.47 6.32
N ASP A 251 -10.35 21.67 7.64
CA ASP A 251 -10.99 20.78 8.62
C ASP A 251 -12.52 20.96 8.65
N ASN A 252 -13.02 22.18 8.41
CA ASN A 252 -14.45 22.46 8.21
C ASN A 252 -14.97 21.80 6.91
N LEU A 253 -14.28 21.99 5.79
CA LEU A 253 -14.64 21.36 4.50
C LEU A 253 -14.61 19.82 4.59
N LYS A 254 -13.65 19.25 5.33
CA LYS A 254 -13.59 17.82 5.61
C LYS A 254 -14.79 17.33 6.42
N LEU A 255 -15.29 18.15 7.37
CA LEU A 255 -16.49 17.84 8.13
C LEU A 255 -17.77 17.93 7.27
N GLU A 256 -17.89 18.93 6.39
CA GLU A 256 -19.02 19.02 5.46
C GLU A 256 -19.00 17.88 4.43
N LEU A 257 -17.83 17.53 3.87
CA LEU A 257 -17.69 16.35 3.01
C LEU A 257 -18.11 15.05 3.71
N TYR A 258 -17.77 14.89 4.99
CA TYR A 258 -18.22 13.74 5.77
C TYR A 258 -19.75 13.71 5.94
N LYS A 259 -20.40 14.86 6.22
CA LYS A 259 -21.87 14.95 6.27
C LYS A 259 -22.51 14.63 4.91
N HIS A 260 -21.98 15.18 3.82
CA HIS A 260 -22.47 14.90 2.47
C HIS A 260 -22.28 13.43 2.06
N SER A 261 -21.15 12.80 2.43
CA SER A 261 -20.94 11.36 2.22
C SER A 261 -22.00 10.54 2.95
N LYS A 262 -22.23 10.82 4.24
CA LYS A 262 -23.25 10.15 5.05
C LYS A 262 -24.65 10.33 4.49
N GLY A 263 -25.02 11.55 4.07
CA GLY A 263 -26.31 11.80 3.41
C GLY A 263 -26.44 11.08 2.06
N SER A 264 -25.34 10.96 1.30
CA SER A 264 -25.31 10.16 0.06
C SER A 264 -25.48 8.67 0.33
N GLU A 265 -24.89 8.13 1.40
CA GLU A 265 -25.07 6.75 1.84
C GLU A 265 -26.52 6.49 2.29
N GLU A 266 -27.12 7.40 3.07
CA GLU A 266 -28.53 7.32 3.48
C GLU A 266 -29.48 7.34 2.27
N ILE A 267 -29.26 8.22 1.29
CA ILE A 267 -30.04 8.26 0.04
C ILE A 267 -29.82 7.00 -0.82
N LYS A 268 -28.60 6.47 -0.89
CA LYS A 268 -28.31 5.21 -1.59
C LYS A 268 -29.05 4.03 -0.96
N GLN A 269 -29.09 3.97 0.38
CA GLN A 269 -29.85 2.94 1.09
C GLN A 269 -31.36 3.06 0.81
N GLN A 270 -31.92 4.29 0.87
CA GLN A 270 -33.32 4.53 0.50
C GLN A 270 -33.62 4.10 -0.94
N ASN A 271 -32.74 4.42 -1.90
CA ASN A 271 -32.87 3.98 -3.28
C ASN A 271 -32.79 2.45 -3.42
N SER A 272 -31.95 1.75 -2.66
CA SER A 272 -31.92 0.27 -2.68
C SER A 272 -33.19 -0.34 -2.10
N GLU A 273 -33.71 0.19 -1.00
CA GLU A 273 -34.97 -0.25 -0.37
C GLU A 273 -36.18 -0.02 -1.30
N LEU A 274 -36.24 1.13 -1.99
CA LEU A 274 -37.28 1.42 -2.98
C LEU A 274 -37.16 0.52 -4.23
N SER A 275 -35.93 0.24 -4.68
CA SER A 275 -35.69 -0.66 -5.82
C SER A 275 -36.09 -2.10 -5.51
N GLU A 276 -35.86 -2.56 -4.27
CA GLU A 276 -36.29 -3.89 -3.82
C GLU A 276 -37.82 -3.98 -3.69
N LYS A 277 -38.47 -2.97 -3.10
CA LYS A 277 -39.94 -2.86 -3.08
C LYS A 277 -40.55 -2.89 -4.49
N LEU A 278 -39.99 -2.13 -5.43
CA LEU A 278 -40.42 -2.13 -6.82
C LEU A 278 -40.26 -3.52 -7.46
N ARG A 279 -39.13 -4.20 -7.22
CA ARG A 279 -38.89 -5.57 -7.71
C ARG A 279 -39.89 -6.57 -7.14
N SER A 280 -40.22 -6.45 -5.85
CA SER A 280 -41.24 -7.28 -5.19
C SER A 280 -42.61 -7.07 -5.83
N LEU A 281 -43.04 -5.81 -6.01
CA LEU A 281 -44.32 -5.48 -6.65
C LEU A 281 -44.39 -5.93 -8.11
N VAL A 282 -43.28 -5.86 -8.86
CA VAL A 282 -43.20 -6.39 -10.23
C VAL A 282 -43.33 -7.93 -10.24
N SER A 283 -42.69 -8.61 -9.30
CA SER A 283 -42.82 -10.07 -9.15
C SER A 283 -44.25 -10.48 -8.78
N GLU A 284 -44.86 -9.79 -7.81
CA GLU A 284 -46.24 -10.00 -7.39
C GLU A 284 -47.23 -9.74 -8.54
N ASN A 285 -47.05 -8.65 -9.29
CA ASN A 285 -47.85 -8.37 -10.48
C ASN A 285 -47.70 -9.44 -11.58
N SER A 286 -46.51 -10.05 -11.71
CA SER A 286 -46.29 -11.16 -12.65
C SER A 286 -46.96 -12.46 -12.18
N ALA A 287 -46.97 -12.75 -10.88
CA ALA A 287 -47.69 -13.88 -10.31
C ALA A 287 -49.21 -13.71 -10.47
N MET A 288 -49.75 -12.55 -10.09
CA MET A 288 -51.17 -12.20 -10.28
C MET A 288 -51.62 -12.31 -11.74
N LYS A 289 -50.75 -11.99 -12.71
CA LYS A 289 -51.03 -12.19 -14.14
C LYS A 289 -51.15 -13.67 -14.51
N LEU A 290 -50.23 -14.52 -14.05
CA LEU A 290 -50.32 -15.97 -14.27
C LEU A 290 -51.55 -16.57 -13.60
N ASP A 291 -51.89 -16.15 -12.38
CA ASP A 291 -53.10 -16.56 -11.68
C ASP A 291 -54.37 -16.12 -12.43
N MET A 292 -54.39 -14.89 -12.97
CA MET A 292 -55.48 -14.42 -13.83
C MET A 292 -55.59 -15.22 -15.13
N GLU A 293 -54.48 -15.57 -15.79
CA GLU A 293 -54.49 -16.42 -16.99
C GLU A 293 -55.01 -17.82 -16.69
N ASP A 294 -54.64 -18.42 -15.54
CA ASP A 294 -55.11 -19.74 -15.14
C ASP A 294 -56.57 -19.73 -14.65
N LEU A 295 -57.03 -18.66 -13.99
CA LEU A 295 -58.44 -18.44 -13.70
C LEU A 295 -59.24 -18.22 -14.99
N HIS A 296 -58.69 -17.54 -16.00
CA HIS A 296 -59.34 -17.37 -17.30
C HIS A 296 -59.50 -18.71 -18.03
N LYS A 297 -58.46 -19.55 -18.10
CA LYS A 297 -58.55 -20.91 -18.66
C LYS A 297 -59.59 -21.78 -17.92
N LYS A 298 -59.66 -21.66 -16.59
CA LYS A 298 -60.69 -22.34 -15.77
C LYS A 298 -62.09 -21.81 -16.07
N LEU A 299 -62.25 -20.49 -16.26
CA LEU A 299 -63.51 -19.86 -16.65
C LEU A 299 -63.96 -20.34 -18.04
N GLU A 300 -63.09 -20.29 -19.06
CA GLU A 300 -63.39 -20.82 -20.40
C GLU A 300 -63.82 -22.30 -20.34
N MET A 301 -63.12 -23.12 -19.56
CA MET A 301 -63.48 -24.53 -19.35
C MET A 301 -64.81 -24.70 -18.60
N ALA A 302 -65.11 -23.84 -17.61
CA ALA A 302 -66.38 -23.84 -16.90
C ALA A 302 -67.53 -23.34 -17.78
N GLU A 303 -67.31 -22.34 -18.62
CA GLU A 303 -68.28 -21.86 -19.62
C GLU A 303 -68.56 -22.94 -20.66
N LEU A 304 -67.56 -23.68 -21.14
CA LEU A 304 -67.74 -24.85 -22.00
C LEU A 304 -68.52 -25.96 -21.29
N MET A 305 -68.25 -26.25 -20.01
CA MET A 305 -69.06 -27.18 -19.22
C MET A 305 -70.50 -26.68 -19.06
N ILE A 306 -70.71 -25.40 -18.75
CA ILE A 306 -72.05 -24.79 -18.67
C ILE A 306 -72.76 -24.82 -20.03
N GLN A 307 -72.05 -24.69 -21.14
CA GLN A 307 -72.60 -24.84 -22.48
C GLN A 307 -72.99 -26.31 -22.78
N GLN A 308 -72.28 -27.29 -22.21
CA GLN A 308 -72.67 -28.71 -22.27
C GLN A 308 -73.86 -29.02 -21.33
N PHE A 309 -73.89 -28.47 -20.12
CA PHE A 309 -74.94 -28.68 -19.12
C PHE A 309 -76.21 -27.85 -19.36
N SER A 310 -76.15 -26.71 -20.04
CA SER A 310 -77.35 -26.01 -20.53
C SER A 310 -78.06 -26.78 -21.65
N ASN A 311 -77.35 -27.69 -22.32
CA ASN A 311 -77.93 -28.74 -23.16
C ASN A 311 -78.37 -30.00 -22.39
N GLN A 312 -78.08 -30.11 -21.08
CA GLN A 312 -78.36 -31.29 -20.23
C GLN A 312 -78.80 -30.89 -18.81
N SER A 313 -80.11 -30.62 -18.67
CA SER A 313 -80.73 -30.07 -17.47
C SER A 313 -80.52 -30.89 -16.18
N GLY A 314 -79.80 -30.29 -15.22
CA GLY A 314 -80.19 -30.30 -13.80
C GLY A 314 -79.32 -31.11 -12.83
N ASN A 315 -78.72 -30.42 -11.84
CA ASN A 315 -78.58 -30.91 -10.47
C ASN A 315 -78.17 -29.80 -9.47
N LEU A 316 -78.46 -30.02 -8.18
CA LEU A 316 -78.46 -29.01 -7.12
C LEU A 316 -77.08 -28.57 -6.60
N ASP A 317 -76.01 -29.32 -6.88
CA ASP A 317 -74.64 -29.03 -6.41
C ASP A 317 -74.08 -27.69 -6.94
N VAL A 318 -74.56 -27.27 -8.12
CA VAL A 318 -74.18 -26.02 -8.78
C VAL A 318 -74.47 -24.79 -7.90
N ASN A 319 -75.54 -24.79 -7.10
CA ASN A 319 -75.88 -23.64 -6.24
C ASN A 319 -74.86 -23.42 -5.13
N GLN A 320 -74.25 -24.47 -4.59
CA GLN A 320 -73.29 -24.34 -3.50
C GLN A 320 -71.90 -23.93 -4.00
N GLN A 321 -71.51 -24.40 -5.20
CA GLN A 321 -70.32 -23.93 -5.90
C GLN A 321 -70.47 -22.47 -6.37
N LEU A 322 -71.65 -22.08 -6.85
CA LEU A 322 -71.98 -20.70 -7.22
C LEU A 322 -71.91 -19.75 -6.00
N GLN A 323 -72.38 -20.17 -4.82
CA GLN A 323 -72.28 -19.40 -3.59
C GLN A 323 -70.82 -19.09 -3.22
N MET A 324 -69.93 -20.09 -3.25
CA MET A 324 -68.50 -19.89 -2.97
C MET A 324 -67.83 -18.98 -4.01
N ALA A 325 -68.15 -19.15 -5.29
CA ALA A 325 -67.65 -18.29 -6.36
C ALA A 325 -68.09 -16.82 -6.21
N LEU A 326 -69.30 -16.56 -5.69
CA LEU A 326 -69.78 -15.21 -5.39
C LEU A 326 -69.04 -14.57 -4.20
N GLU A 327 -68.71 -15.35 -3.17
CA GLU A 327 -67.92 -14.90 -2.01
C GLU A 327 -66.46 -14.60 -2.40
N GLU A 328 -65.85 -15.48 -3.22
CA GLU A 328 -64.52 -15.24 -3.81
C GLU A 328 -64.52 -13.98 -4.68
N ARG A 329 -65.52 -13.80 -5.55
CA ARG A 329 -65.67 -12.61 -6.40
C ARG A 329 -65.79 -11.33 -5.57
N ALA A 330 -66.58 -11.32 -4.50
CA ALA A 330 -66.68 -10.17 -3.60
C ALA A 330 -65.34 -9.86 -2.90
N SER A 331 -64.58 -10.89 -2.51
CA SER A 331 -63.24 -10.70 -1.93
C SER A 331 -62.26 -10.07 -2.93
N LEU A 332 -62.30 -10.48 -4.20
CA LEU A 332 -61.48 -9.90 -5.28
C LEU A 332 -61.92 -8.48 -5.64
N GLU A 333 -63.23 -8.20 -5.70
CA GLU A 333 -63.78 -6.85 -5.88
C GLU A 333 -63.26 -5.88 -4.81
N THR A 334 -63.19 -6.29 -3.53
CA THR A 334 -62.64 -5.44 -2.46
C THR A 334 -61.12 -5.22 -2.57
N GLN A 335 -60.35 -6.22 -3.00
CA GLN A 335 -58.91 -6.07 -3.27
C GLN A 335 -58.65 -5.12 -4.44
N ILE A 336 -59.42 -5.26 -5.53
CA ILE A 336 -59.35 -4.36 -6.69
C ILE A 336 -59.70 -2.92 -6.29
N ALA A 337 -60.70 -2.72 -5.43
CA ALA A 337 -61.05 -1.40 -4.91
C ALA A 337 -59.90 -0.76 -4.10
N GLN A 338 -59.26 -1.52 -3.20
CA GLN A 338 -58.11 -1.06 -2.41
C GLN A 338 -56.88 -0.73 -3.28
N LEU A 339 -56.59 -1.56 -4.29
CA LEU A 339 -55.52 -1.28 -5.25
C LEU A 339 -55.83 -0.04 -6.10
N THR A 340 -57.09 0.13 -6.52
CA THR A 340 -57.52 1.33 -7.27
C THR A 340 -57.41 2.60 -6.43
N GLU A 341 -57.77 2.54 -5.14
CA GLU A 341 -57.64 3.68 -4.22
C GLU A 341 -56.17 4.06 -3.98
N SER A 342 -55.27 3.08 -3.74
CA SER A 342 -53.84 3.35 -3.58
C SER A 342 -53.16 3.88 -4.86
N LEU A 343 -53.55 3.37 -6.03
CA LEU A 343 -53.13 3.94 -7.32
C LEU A 343 -53.61 5.39 -7.49
N HIS A 344 -54.84 5.70 -7.08
CA HIS A 344 -55.37 7.06 -7.13
C HIS A 344 -54.61 7.99 -6.18
N GLN A 345 -54.29 7.55 -4.96
CA GLN A 345 -53.48 8.31 -4.01
C GLN A 345 -52.10 8.65 -4.60
N LEU A 346 -51.35 7.65 -5.08
CA LEU A 346 -50.05 7.87 -5.74
C LEU A 346 -50.14 8.79 -6.97
N GLN A 347 -51.25 8.70 -7.72
CA GLN A 347 -51.51 9.61 -8.84
C GLN A 347 -51.68 11.06 -8.36
N THR A 348 -52.45 11.30 -7.30
CA THR A 348 -52.60 12.65 -6.74
C THR A 348 -51.31 13.20 -6.13
N GLU A 349 -50.47 12.37 -5.51
CA GLU A 349 -49.16 12.79 -4.99
C GLU A 349 -48.23 13.21 -6.14
N ARG A 350 -48.13 12.39 -7.20
CA ARG A 350 -47.37 12.72 -8.42
C ARG A 350 -47.82 14.07 -8.99
N ASP A 351 -49.13 14.28 -9.12
CA ASP A 351 -49.67 15.49 -9.73
C ASP A 351 -49.39 16.74 -8.86
N GLN A 352 -49.42 16.60 -7.52
CA GLN A 352 -48.96 17.65 -6.61
C GLN A 352 -47.45 17.96 -6.74
N TYR A 353 -46.60 16.96 -6.95
CA TYR A 353 -45.16 17.20 -7.19
C TYR A 353 -44.92 17.89 -8.53
N VAL A 354 -45.69 17.55 -9.57
CA VAL A 354 -45.60 18.20 -10.89
C VAL A 354 -45.99 19.68 -10.81
N GLU A 355 -47.06 20.03 -10.09
CA GLU A 355 -47.43 21.45 -9.91
C GLU A 355 -46.38 22.22 -9.10
N LYS A 356 -45.84 21.67 -8.01
CA LYS A 356 -44.75 22.32 -7.25
C LYS A 356 -43.52 22.63 -8.11
N LEU A 357 -43.12 21.69 -8.98
CA LEU A 357 -42.00 21.92 -9.91
C LEU A 357 -42.31 22.99 -10.96
N LYS A 358 -43.57 23.15 -11.38
CA LYS A 358 -43.99 24.26 -12.27
C LYS A 358 -43.97 25.60 -11.54
N GLU A 359 -44.45 25.65 -10.29
CA GLU A 359 -44.41 26.85 -9.44
C GLU A 359 -42.97 27.32 -9.20
N GLU A 360 -42.08 26.41 -8.78
CA GLU A 360 -40.66 26.69 -8.62
C GLU A 360 -40.00 27.14 -9.93
N GLY A 361 -40.30 26.46 -11.04
CA GLY A 361 -39.82 26.83 -12.37
C GLY A 361 -40.25 28.24 -12.79
N SER A 362 -41.50 28.61 -12.53
CA SER A 362 -42.04 29.96 -12.77
C SER A 362 -41.33 31.04 -11.94
N ILE A 363 -41.07 30.76 -10.66
CA ILE A 363 -40.33 31.67 -9.76
C ILE A 363 -38.90 31.89 -10.27
N TRP A 364 -38.20 30.81 -10.67
CA TRP A 364 -36.86 30.92 -11.25
C TRP A 364 -36.85 31.69 -12.57
N GLN A 365 -37.82 31.43 -13.45
CA GLN A 365 -37.97 32.17 -14.71
C GLN A 365 -38.20 33.67 -14.48
N GLN A 366 -39.09 34.03 -13.55
CA GLN A 366 -39.33 35.42 -13.17
C GLN A 366 -38.06 36.08 -12.59
N ARG A 367 -37.28 35.35 -11.78
CA ARG A 367 -36.03 35.85 -11.19
C ARG A 367 -34.95 36.12 -12.25
N VAL A 368 -34.83 35.24 -13.25
CA VAL A 368 -33.93 35.43 -14.39
C VAL A 368 -34.36 36.64 -15.23
N GLN A 369 -35.66 36.79 -15.49
CA GLN A 369 -36.18 37.92 -16.25
C GLN A 369 -35.95 39.27 -15.55
N GLN A 370 -36.16 39.35 -14.23
CA GLN A 370 -35.85 40.55 -13.43
C GLN A 370 -34.37 40.94 -13.48
N LEU A 371 -33.46 39.97 -13.53
CA LEU A 371 -32.03 40.23 -13.66
C LEU A 371 -31.66 40.67 -15.09
N ALA A 372 -32.29 40.10 -16.11
CA ALA A 372 -32.11 40.52 -17.50
C ALA A 372 -32.59 41.96 -17.74
N GLU A 373 -33.74 42.34 -17.18
CA GLU A 373 -34.27 43.71 -17.23
C GLU A 373 -33.33 44.72 -16.54
N GLN A 374 -32.78 44.38 -15.37
CA GLN A 374 -31.78 45.22 -14.68
C GLN A 374 -30.49 45.39 -15.50
N VAL A 375 -29.99 44.33 -16.15
CA VAL A 375 -28.82 44.43 -17.03
C VAL A 375 -29.13 45.30 -18.25
N HIS A 376 -30.35 45.24 -18.79
CA HIS A 376 -30.77 46.05 -19.91
C HIS A 376 -30.86 47.55 -19.56
N THR A 377 -31.46 47.92 -18.42
CA THR A 377 -31.52 49.33 -17.98
C THR A 377 -30.13 49.91 -17.73
N MET A 378 -29.23 49.15 -17.10
CA MET A 378 -27.83 49.56 -16.90
C MET A 378 -27.07 49.76 -18.23
N ALA A 379 -27.40 48.98 -19.27
CA ALA A 379 -26.85 49.15 -20.60
C ALA A 379 -27.36 50.42 -21.29
N GLU A 380 -28.66 50.73 -21.20
CA GLU A 380 -29.21 51.98 -21.74
C GLU A 380 -28.65 53.22 -21.05
N GLU A 381 -28.46 53.19 -19.72
CA GLU A 381 -27.85 54.29 -18.96
C GLU A 381 -26.40 54.54 -19.41
N LYS A 382 -25.63 53.46 -19.62
CA LYS A 382 -24.28 53.55 -20.18
C LYS A 382 -24.29 54.18 -21.58
N GLU A 383 -25.22 53.80 -22.45
CA GLU A 383 -25.33 54.35 -23.81
C GLU A 383 -25.66 55.86 -23.78
N LYS A 384 -26.58 56.28 -22.90
CA LYS A 384 -26.92 57.70 -22.66
C LYS A 384 -25.71 58.49 -22.19
N HIS A 385 -24.90 57.96 -21.27
CA HIS A 385 -23.67 58.61 -20.84
C HIS A 385 -22.61 58.70 -21.95
N MET A 386 -22.46 57.68 -22.80
CA MET A 386 -21.58 57.78 -23.97
C MET A 386 -22.05 58.83 -24.98
N ALA A 387 -23.37 58.98 -25.19
CA ALA A 387 -23.91 60.03 -26.04
C ALA A 387 -23.63 61.44 -25.50
N GLN A 388 -23.79 61.66 -24.19
CA GLN A 388 -23.47 62.93 -23.53
C GLN A 388 -22.00 63.32 -23.67
N ILE A 389 -21.08 62.35 -23.62
CA ILE A 389 -19.64 62.59 -23.83
C ILE A 389 -19.39 63.11 -25.25
N ARG A 390 -19.95 62.45 -26.27
CA ARG A 390 -19.81 62.85 -27.69
C ARG A 390 -20.37 64.26 -27.96
N GLU A 391 -21.48 64.62 -27.31
CA GLU A 391 -22.09 65.95 -27.45
C GLU A 391 -21.22 67.04 -26.80
N LEU A 392 -20.61 66.77 -25.65
CA LEU A 392 -19.65 67.68 -25.02
C LEU A 392 -18.39 67.87 -25.87
N GLU A 393 -17.89 66.80 -26.50
CA GLU A 393 -16.77 66.85 -27.45
C GLU A 393 -17.11 67.74 -28.66
N ALA A 394 -18.31 67.60 -29.25
CA ALA A 394 -18.76 68.44 -30.37
C ALA A 394 -18.84 69.93 -30.00
N ASN A 395 -19.42 70.27 -28.84
CA ASN A 395 -19.52 71.65 -28.36
C ASN A 395 -18.15 72.32 -28.14
N VAL A 396 -17.11 71.55 -27.79
CA VAL A 396 -15.73 72.06 -27.68
C VAL A 396 -15.15 72.40 -29.06
N THR A 397 -15.51 71.65 -30.11
CA THR A 397 -15.04 71.94 -31.49
C THR A 397 -15.71 73.17 -32.11
N GLU A 398 -16.98 73.44 -31.80
CA GLU A 398 -17.71 74.58 -32.37
C GLU A 398 -17.22 75.94 -31.81
N LEU A 399 -16.72 75.97 -30.57
CA LEU A 399 -16.15 77.17 -29.95
C LEU A 399 -14.81 77.64 -30.55
N LEU A 400 -14.18 76.85 -31.44
CA LEU A 400 -12.90 77.17 -32.07
C LEU A 400 -13.01 77.90 -33.43
N ILE A 401 -14.22 78.12 -33.96
CA ILE A 401 -14.42 78.69 -35.31
C ILE A 401 -15.27 79.96 -35.27
N LYS A 402 -14.63 81.14 -35.33
CA LYS A 402 -15.30 82.44 -35.59
C LYS A 402 -14.32 83.58 -35.95
N PRO A 403 -14.46 84.19 -37.14
CA PRO A 403 -14.05 85.57 -37.40
C PRO A 403 -15.25 86.47 -37.78
N MET A 404 -15.01 87.79 -37.87
CA MET A 404 -16.06 88.81 -37.84
C MET A 404 -15.70 90.03 -38.74
N ASP A 405 -16.74 90.58 -39.37
CA ASP A 405 -16.92 91.98 -39.84
C ASP A 405 -16.34 92.58 -41.17
N ILE A 406 -17.30 93.03 -42.00
CA ILE A 406 -17.48 94.38 -42.59
C ILE A 406 -16.76 94.79 -43.90
N GLU A 407 -17.58 95.04 -44.93
CA GLU A 407 -17.35 95.90 -46.12
C GLU A 407 -17.81 97.36 -45.79
N PRO A 408 -17.29 98.46 -46.40
CA PRO A 408 -17.82 98.89 -47.72
C PRO A 408 -16.98 99.88 -48.60
N SER A 409 -17.48 100.07 -49.85
CA SER A 409 -17.54 101.32 -50.65
C SER A 409 -16.42 101.78 -51.63
N SER A 410 -16.87 102.27 -52.79
CA SER A 410 -16.15 102.88 -53.95
C SER A 410 -16.67 104.32 -54.21
N PRO A 411 -16.45 105.02 -55.36
CA PRO A 411 -15.55 104.84 -56.53
C PRO A 411 -14.61 106.08 -56.70
N ALA A 412 -14.01 106.51 -57.83
CA ALA A 412 -13.94 106.17 -59.27
C ALA A 412 -12.57 106.67 -59.84
N GLY A 413 -12.09 106.36 -61.06
CA GLY A 413 -12.58 105.49 -62.14
C GLY A 413 -12.44 106.14 -63.54
N PRO A 414 -11.42 105.79 -64.38
CA PRO A 414 -11.21 106.38 -65.70
C PRO A 414 -11.80 105.56 -66.87
N THR A 415 -12.65 106.20 -67.68
CA THR A 415 -13.18 105.75 -69.00
C THR A 415 -14.00 104.46 -69.05
N GLU A 416 -15.25 104.55 -69.53
CA GLU A 416 -16.28 103.50 -69.50
C GLU A 416 -15.89 102.13 -70.12
N ALA A 417 -15.13 102.11 -71.22
CA ALA A 417 -14.68 100.86 -71.86
C ALA A 417 -13.41 100.27 -71.22
N GLU A 418 -12.55 101.12 -70.64
CA GLU A 418 -11.37 100.69 -69.88
C GLU A 418 -11.82 100.17 -68.50
N LEU A 419 -12.77 100.86 -67.86
CA LEU A 419 -13.49 100.40 -66.66
C LEU A 419 -14.16 99.05 -66.90
N SER A 420 -14.91 98.85 -67.98
CA SER A 420 -15.55 97.55 -68.27
C SER A 420 -14.54 96.41 -68.32
N LEU A 421 -13.40 96.58 -69.00
CA LEU A 421 -12.36 95.55 -69.07
C LEU A 421 -11.57 95.42 -67.77
N GLN A 422 -11.38 96.51 -67.03
CA GLN A 422 -10.66 96.50 -65.76
C GLN A 422 -11.52 95.92 -64.62
N GLU A 423 -12.85 96.10 -64.67
CA GLU A 423 -13.83 95.40 -63.84
C GLU A 423 -13.93 93.92 -64.22
N GLU A 424 -13.88 93.56 -65.51
CA GLU A 424 -13.82 92.15 -65.95
C GLU A 424 -12.54 91.47 -65.45
N ILE A 425 -11.39 92.14 -65.58
CA ILE A 425 -10.09 91.66 -65.09
C ILE A 425 -10.09 91.59 -63.55
N GLN A 426 -10.67 92.57 -62.86
CA GLN A 426 -10.81 92.53 -61.39
C GLN A 426 -11.76 91.40 -60.94
N ARG A 427 -12.88 91.18 -61.63
CA ARG A 427 -13.76 90.02 -61.37
C ARG A 427 -13.02 88.71 -61.56
N LEU A 428 -12.32 88.53 -62.67
CA LEU A 428 -11.53 87.31 -62.93
C LEU A 428 -10.34 87.15 -61.98
N GLN A 429 -9.78 88.25 -61.47
CA GLN A 429 -8.75 88.23 -60.42
C GLN A 429 -9.34 87.81 -59.06
N GLN A 430 -10.48 88.39 -58.66
CA GLN A 430 -11.21 87.98 -57.47
C GLN A 430 -11.66 86.52 -57.54
N GLU A 431 -12.27 86.10 -58.64
CA GLU A 431 -12.73 84.72 -58.86
C GLU A 431 -11.55 83.73 -58.86
N LYS A 432 -10.40 84.12 -59.42
CA LYS A 432 -9.14 83.34 -59.31
C LYS A 432 -8.63 83.28 -57.87
N GLU A 433 -8.62 84.39 -57.14
CA GLU A 433 -8.17 84.43 -55.74
C GLU A 433 -9.10 83.63 -54.82
N GLU A 434 -10.41 83.67 -55.08
CA GLU A 434 -11.44 82.91 -54.37
C GLU A 434 -11.35 81.41 -54.68
N LEU A 435 -11.18 81.02 -55.95
CA LEU A 435 -10.86 79.64 -56.34
C LEU A 435 -9.52 79.17 -55.75
N HIS A 436 -8.50 80.02 -55.67
CA HIS A 436 -7.23 79.68 -55.04
C HIS A 436 -7.37 79.50 -53.53
N GLY A 437 -8.18 80.33 -52.87
CA GLY A 437 -8.55 80.18 -51.45
C GLY A 437 -9.32 78.89 -51.18
N GLN A 438 -10.30 78.56 -52.02
CA GLN A 438 -11.05 77.29 -51.96
C GLN A 438 -10.12 76.08 -52.19
N TYR A 439 -9.23 76.13 -53.18
CA TYR A 439 -8.23 75.09 -53.41
C TYR A 439 -7.28 74.93 -52.21
N GLN A 440 -6.77 76.03 -51.64
CA GLN A 440 -5.94 75.97 -50.42
C GLN A 440 -6.69 75.45 -49.19
N ALA A 441 -7.99 75.70 -49.07
CA ALA A 441 -8.81 75.11 -48.03
C ALA A 441 -8.94 73.60 -48.27
N GLN A 442 -9.29 73.18 -49.49
CA GLN A 442 -9.45 71.77 -49.86
C GLN A 442 -8.15 70.96 -49.76
N VAL A 443 -6.99 71.58 -49.98
CA VAL A 443 -5.67 70.96 -49.71
C VAL A 443 -5.47 70.77 -48.21
N ARG A 444 -5.73 71.80 -47.37
CA ARG A 444 -5.64 71.68 -45.91
C ARG A 444 -6.60 70.63 -45.35
N ASP A 445 -7.81 70.53 -45.89
CA ASP A 445 -8.78 69.51 -45.51
C ASP A 445 -8.31 68.10 -45.90
N ASN A 446 -7.70 67.93 -47.09
CA ASN A 446 -7.09 66.65 -47.49
C ASN A 446 -5.86 66.29 -46.65
N GLU A 447 -5.04 67.26 -46.24
CA GLU A 447 -3.92 67.05 -45.32
C GLU A 447 -4.45 66.57 -43.95
N GLN A 448 -5.47 67.24 -43.39
CA GLN A 448 -6.12 66.83 -42.15
C GLN A 448 -6.75 65.44 -42.24
N LEU A 449 -7.47 65.12 -43.33
CA LEU A 449 -8.01 63.78 -43.58
C LEU A 449 -6.91 62.72 -43.73
N SER A 450 -5.78 63.07 -44.34
CA SER A 450 -4.62 62.18 -44.47
C SER A 450 -3.93 61.92 -43.12
N HIS A 451 -3.89 62.93 -42.24
CA HIS A 451 -3.45 62.75 -40.86
C HIS A 451 -4.41 61.84 -40.09
N LEU A 452 -5.72 62.09 -40.17
CA LEU A 452 -6.74 61.28 -39.48
C LEU A 452 -6.76 59.82 -39.96
N ASN A 453 -6.59 59.58 -41.27
CA ASN A 453 -6.45 58.23 -41.81
C ASN A 453 -5.20 57.53 -41.26
N ARG A 454 -4.05 58.22 -41.20
CA ARG A 454 -2.81 57.65 -40.67
C ARG A 454 -2.94 57.30 -39.17
N GLU A 455 -3.61 58.14 -38.39
CA GLU A 455 -3.96 57.82 -37.00
C GLU A 455 -4.90 56.62 -36.87
N GLN A 456 -5.88 56.46 -37.78
CA GLN A 456 -6.76 55.29 -37.79
C GLN A 456 -6.03 54.01 -38.22
N GLU A 457 -5.12 54.08 -39.20
CA GLU A 457 -4.25 52.97 -39.61
C GLU A 457 -3.34 52.51 -38.47
N GLU A 458 -2.70 53.44 -37.75
CA GLU A 458 -1.89 53.14 -36.57
C GLU A 458 -2.73 52.46 -35.47
N ARG A 459 -3.95 52.97 -35.22
CA ARG A 459 -4.86 52.42 -34.20
C ARG A 459 -5.44 51.06 -34.57
N LEU A 460 -5.65 50.80 -35.87
CA LEU A 460 -5.98 49.47 -36.40
C LEU A 460 -4.81 48.50 -36.21
N LEU A 461 -3.58 48.91 -36.55
CA LEU A 461 -2.36 48.10 -36.32
C LEU A 461 -2.13 47.77 -34.84
N GLU A 462 -2.46 48.69 -33.91
CA GLU A 462 -2.42 48.41 -32.47
C GLU A 462 -3.49 47.39 -32.04
N LEU A 463 -4.71 47.49 -32.58
CA LEU A 463 -5.79 46.53 -32.32
C LEU A 463 -5.47 45.15 -32.89
N GLU A 464 -4.91 45.06 -34.09
CA GLU A 464 -4.46 43.80 -34.70
C GLU A 464 -3.37 43.13 -33.85
N LYS A 465 -2.37 43.90 -33.38
CA LYS A 465 -1.33 43.41 -32.44
C LYS A 465 -1.90 43.01 -31.08
N ALA A 466 -2.99 43.65 -30.61
CA ALA A 466 -3.69 43.23 -29.40
C ALA A 466 -4.43 41.89 -29.62
N VAL A 467 -5.12 41.73 -30.75
CA VAL A 467 -5.81 40.49 -31.12
C VAL A 467 -4.82 39.34 -31.32
N GLN A 468 -3.67 39.56 -31.98
CA GLN A 468 -2.61 38.55 -32.11
C GLN A 468 -2.12 38.05 -30.75
N ARG A 469 -1.78 38.96 -29.82
CA ARG A 469 -1.37 38.60 -28.46
C ARG A 469 -2.45 37.83 -27.69
N TYR A 470 -3.72 38.23 -27.80
CA TYR A 470 -4.82 37.46 -27.20
C TYR A 470 -4.98 36.06 -27.82
N ASN A 471 -4.69 35.92 -29.12
CA ASN A 471 -4.78 34.63 -29.81
C ASN A 471 -3.62 33.71 -29.37
N GLU A 472 -2.39 34.24 -29.29
CA GLU A 472 -1.21 33.55 -28.72
C GLU A 472 -1.48 33.11 -27.28
N GLU A 473 -1.92 34.03 -26.40
CA GLU A 473 -2.33 33.70 -25.03
C GLU A 473 -3.45 32.65 -24.96
N SER A 474 -4.33 32.57 -25.95
CA SER A 474 -5.39 31.56 -26.00
C SER A 474 -4.83 30.17 -26.31
N VAL A 475 -3.86 30.09 -27.23
CA VAL A 475 -3.16 28.84 -27.59
C VAL A 475 -2.33 28.36 -26.42
N ASP A 476 -1.54 29.23 -25.77
CA ASP A 476 -0.75 28.89 -24.58
C ASP A 476 -1.65 28.39 -23.44
N ARG A 477 -2.75 29.10 -23.17
CA ARG A 477 -3.73 28.72 -22.14
C ARG A 477 -4.41 27.38 -22.48
N GLN A 478 -4.65 27.09 -23.75
CA GLN A 478 -5.21 25.81 -24.19
C GLN A 478 -4.19 24.67 -24.07
N GLN A 479 -2.92 24.90 -24.41
CA GLN A 479 -1.85 23.90 -24.28
C GLN A 479 -1.52 23.60 -22.80
N ILE A 480 -1.58 24.59 -21.91
CA ILE A 480 -1.51 24.37 -20.45
C ILE A 480 -2.68 23.50 -19.97
N LEU A 481 -3.89 23.70 -20.48
CA LEU A 481 -5.06 22.88 -20.13
C LEU A 481 -4.94 21.44 -20.64
N GLU A 482 -4.43 21.22 -21.85
CA GLU A 482 -4.16 19.88 -22.39
C GLU A 482 -3.08 19.14 -21.59
N ASN A 483 -1.97 19.82 -21.28
CA ASN A 483 -0.91 19.29 -20.41
C ASN A 483 -1.48 18.89 -19.03
N MET A 484 -2.25 19.78 -18.39
CA MET A 484 -2.90 19.51 -17.10
C MET A 484 -3.91 18.35 -17.17
N GLN A 485 -4.64 18.18 -18.28
CA GLN A 485 -5.50 17.01 -18.48
C GLN A 485 -4.69 15.71 -18.64
N SER A 486 -3.56 15.75 -19.35
CA SER A 486 -2.66 14.61 -19.50
C SER A 486 -2.01 14.19 -18.17
N ASP A 487 -1.61 15.17 -17.36
CA ASP A 487 -1.08 14.97 -16.00
C ASP A 487 -2.17 14.42 -15.08
N LYS A 488 -3.37 14.99 -15.12
CA LYS A 488 -4.53 14.45 -14.37
C LYS A 488 -4.81 13.00 -14.73
N ALA A 489 -4.74 12.61 -16.00
CA ALA A 489 -4.91 11.23 -16.42
C ALA A 489 -3.77 10.32 -15.90
N THR A 490 -2.53 10.78 -15.98
CA THR A 490 -1.34 10.04 -15.51
C THR A 490 -1.35 9.86 -13.99
N ILE A 491 -1.62 10.93 -13.23
CA ILE A 491 -1.81 10.91 -11.78
C ILE A 491 -2.99 10.01 -11.40
N SER A 492 -4.10 10.04 -12.14
CA SER A 492 -5.26 9.17 -11.85
C SER A 492 -4.92 7.69 -12.02
N ARG A 493 -4.14 7.31 -13.06
CA ARG A 493 -3.63 5.93 -13.22
C ARG A 493 -2.69 5.54 -12.08
N ALA A 494 -1.73 6.40 -11.74
CA ALA A 494 -0.80 6.15 -10.64
C ALA A 494 -1.50 6.05 -9.27
N LEU A 495 -2.55 6.84 -9.02
CA LEU A 495 -3.38 6.75 -7.82
C LEU A 495 -4.21 5.46 -7.79
N SER A 496 -4.70 4.98 -8.94
CA SER A 496 -5.39 3.69 -9.05
C SER A 496 -4.43 2.54 -8.72
N GLN A 497 -3.23 2.52 -9.31
CA GLN A 497 -2.20 1.51 -8.99
C GLN A 497 -1.79 1.55 -7.50
N ASN A 498 -1.63 2.75 -6.92
CA ASN A 498 -1.35 2.90 -5.49
C ASN A 498 -2.51 2.45 -4.58
N ARG A 499 -3.75 2.43 -5.09
CA ARG A 499 -4.90 1.88 -4.38
C ARG A 499 -4.90 0.36 -4.45
N GLU A 500 -4.70 -0.20 -5.64
CA GLU A 500 -4.61 -1.63 -5.89
C GLU A 500 -3.46 -2.28 -5.09
N LEU A 501 -2.27 -1.67 -5.07
CA LEU A 501 -1.15 -2.11 -4.23
C LEU A 501 -1.48 -2.09 -2.72
N LYS A 502 -2.33 -1.15 -2.26
CA LYS A 502 -2.79 -1.13 -0.86
C LYS A 502 -3.84 -2.19 -0.58
N GLU A 503 -4.70 -2.48 -1.54
CA GLU A 503 -5.70 -3.57 -1.45
C GLU A 503 -4.96 -4.93 -1.43
N GLN A 504 -3.98 -5.17 -2.32
CA GLN A 504 -3.09 -6.34 -2.28
C GLN A 504 -2.30 -6.47 -0.96
N LEU A 505 -1.77 -5.35 -0.43
CA LEU A 505 -1.06 -5.37 0.87
C LEU A 505 -2.01 -5.73 2.03
N ALA A 506 -3.25 -5.24 2.00
CA ALA A 506 -4.28 -5.57 2.98
C ALA A 506 -4.73 -7.04 2.86
N GLU A 507 -4.86 -7.57 1.64
CA GLU A 507 -5.12 -8.99 1.39
C GLU A 507 -3.99 -9.88 1.90
N LEU A 508 -2.73 -9.50 1.67
CA LEU A 508 -1.57 -10.19 2.24
C LEU A 508 -1.58 -10.15 3.77
N GLN A 509 -1.84 -8.99 4.39
CA GLN A 509 -1.97 -8.90 5.86
C GLN A 509 -3.11 -9.78 6.40
N ASN A 510 -4.28 -9.77 5.75
CA ASN A 510 -5.40 -10.63 6.10
C ASN A 510 -5.05 -12.12 5.92
N GLY A 511 -4.31 -12.46 4.86
CA GLY A 511 -3.76 -13.79 4.63
C GLY A 511 -2.81 -14.24 5.74
N PHE A 512 -1.85 -13.38 6.14
CA PHE A 512 -0.95 -13.65 7.28
C PHE A 512 -1.72 -13.83 8.60
N VAL A 513 -2.73 -13.01 8.87
CA VAL A 513 -3.56 -13.16 10.09
C VAL A 513 -4.35 -14.47 10.06
N ARG A 514 -4.97 -14.83 8.93
CA ARG A 514 -5.67 -16.13 8.77
C ARG A 514 -4.71 -17.30 8.97
N LEU A 515 -3.58 -17.34 8.25
CA LEU A 515 -2.57 -18.39 8.38
C LEU A 515 -1.98 -18.46 9.80
N THR A 516 -1.85 -17.33 10.51
CA THR A 516 -1.37 -17.33 11.90
C THR A 516 -2.41 -17.93 12.84
N ASN A 517 -3.69 -17.63 12.64
CA ASN A 517 -4.80 -18.21 13.42
C ASN A 517 -4.95 -19.71 13.12
N GLU A 518 -4.94 -20.11 11.84
CA GLU A 518 -5.00 -21.51 11.41
C GLU A 518 -3.81 -22.31 11.98
N ASN A 519 -2.58 -21.77 11.92
CA ASN A 519 -1.42 -22.39 12.57
C ASN A 519 -1.58 -22.50 14.09
N MET A 520 -2.16 -21.51 14.76
CA MET A 520 -2.44 -21.55 16.19
C MET A 520 -3.48 -22.64 16.52
N GLU A 521 -4.56 -22.74 15.75
CA GLU A 521 -5.60 -23.76 15.91
C GLU A 521 -5.06 -25.17 15.67
N VAL A 522 -4.32 -25.39 14.57
CA VAL A 522 -3.66 -26.67 14.26
C VAL A 522 -2.63 -27.04 15.33
N THR A 523 -1.85 -26.07 15.84
CA THR A 523 -0.88 -26.32 16.92
C THR A 523 -1.58 -26.67 18.24
N SER A 524 -2.69 -26.00 18.56
CA SER A 524 -3.50 -26.28 19.75
C SER A 524 -4.15 -27.67 19.68
N ALA A 525 -4.74 -28.02 18.53
CA ALA A 525 -5.29 -29.35 18.26
C ALA A 525 -4.22 -30.44 18.34
N LEU A 526 -3.03 -30.21 17.76
CA LEU A 526 -1.90 -31.13 17.86
C LEU A 526 -1.45 -31.33 19.31
N GLN A 527 -1.41 -30.27 20.13
CA GLN A 527 -1.07 -30.37 21.55
C GLN A 527 -2.11 -31.16 22.35
N SER A 528 -3.41 -30.99 22.07
CA SER A 528 -4.47 -31.75 22.72
C SER A 528 -4.44 -33.23 22.34
N GLU A 529 -4.25 -33.56 21.05
CA GLU A 529 -4.04 -34.93 20.57
C GLU A 529 -2.77 -35.57 21.17
N GLN A 530 -1.67 -34.82 21.31
CA GLN A 530 -0.48 -35.30 22.01
C GLN A 530 -0.75 -35.58 23.50
N HIS A 531 -1.61 -34.80 24.15
CA HIS A 531 -2.04 -35.08 25.53
C HIS A 531 -2.89 -36.36 25.61
N VAL A 532 -3.87 -36.52 24.71
CA VAL A 532 -4.70 -37.74 24.61
C VAL A 532 -3.81 -38.97 24.34
N LYS A 533 -2.84 -38.87 23.42
CA LYS A 533 -1.86 -39.93 23.16
C LYS A 533 -1.05 -40.33 24.40
N LYS A 534 -0.62 -39.36 25.21
CA LYS A 534 0.08 -39.64 26.49
C LYS A 534 -0.83 -40.35 27.49
N GLU A 535 -2.10 -39.96 27.61
CA GLU A 535 -3.07 -40.63 28.48
C GLU A 535 -3.41 -42.05 28.01
N LEU A 536 -3.54 -42.27 26.70
CA LEU A 536 -3.72 -43.61 26.13
C LEU A 536 -2.49 -44.49 26.37
N ALA A 537 -1.27 -43.96 26.24
CA ALA A 537 -0.04 -44.68 26.53
C ALA A 537 0.04 -45.10 28.02
N LYS A 538 -0.34 -44.22 28.96
CA LYS A 538 -0.45 -44.58 30.39
C LYS A 538 -1.47 -45.70 30.62
N LYS A 539 -2.66 -45.62 30.02
CA LYS A 539 -3.71 -46.65 30.14
C LYS A 539 -3.26 -48.00 29.56
N LEU A 540 -2.57 -48.01 28.43
CA LEU A 540 -1.97 -49.22 27.87
C LEU A 540 -0.91 -49.82 28.80
N GLY A 541 -0.05 -48.98 29.39
CA GLY A 541 0.91 -49.40 30.40
C GLY A 541 0.23 -50.07 31.60
N GLN A 542 -0.81 -49.44 32.17
CA GLN A 542 -1.56 -50.02 33.29
C GLN A 542 -2.25 -51.34 32.92
N LEU A 543 -2.85 -51.44 31.74
CA LEU A 543 -3.45 -52.71 31.28
C LEU A 543 -2.39 -53.80 31.09
N GLN A 544 -1.19 -53.44 30.64
CA GLN A 544 -0.08 -54.38 30.48
C GLN A 544 0.49 -54.86 31.83
N GLU A 545 0.55 -53.97 32.83
CA GLU A 545 0.91 -54.30 34.23
C GLU A 545 -0.14 -55.25 34.84
N ASN A 546 -1.42 -54.88 34.80
CA ASN A 546 -2.53 -55.72 35.31
C ASN A 546 -2.57 -57.11 34.62
N LEU A 547 -2.24 -57.19 33.33
CA LEU A 547 -2.12 -58.46 32.60
C LEU A 547 -0.88 -59.28 33.03
N GLY A 548 0.17 -58.62 33.53
CA GLY A 548 1.31 -59.26 34.18
C GLY A 548 0.91 -59.87 35.52
N GLU A 549 0.30 -59.09 36.40
CA GLU A 549 -0.22 -59.54 37.70
C GLU A 549 -1.22 -60.71 37.56
N LEU A 550 -2.12 -60.65 36.57
CA LEU A 550 -3.07 -61.72 36.28
C LEU A 550 -2.40 -63.00 35.75
N LYS A 551 -1.25 -62.89 35.06
CA LYS A 551 -0.46 -64.06 34.64
C LYS A 551 0.28 -64.67 35.82
N GLU A 552 0.95 -63.86 36.63
CA GLU A 552 1.67 -64.33 37.82
C GLU A 552 0.72 -65.02 38.81
N THR A 553 -0.44 -64.44 39.08
CA THR A 553 -1.47 -65.07 39.93
C THR A 553 -2.05 -66.35 39.31
N LEU A 554 -2.20 -66.44 37.98
CA LEU A 554 -2.60 -67.66 37.29
C LEU A 554 -1.52 -68.75 37.37
N GLU A 555 -0.25 -68.39 37.22
CA GLU A 555 0.89 -69.31 37.35
C GLU A 555 0.99 -69.85 38.79
N LEU A 556 0.88 -69.00 39.80
CA LEU A 556 0.81 -69.41 41.21
C LEU A 556 -0.37 -70.36 41.47
N LYS A 557 -1.57 -70.05 40.96
CA LYS A 557 -2.74 -70.94 41.10
C LYS A 557 -2.58 -72.25 40.33
N THR A 558 -1.83 -72.26 39.23
CA THR A 558 -1.49 -73.47 38.48
C THR A 558 -0.51 -74.35 39.27
N GLN A 559 0.49 -73.75 39.92
CA GLN A 559 1.43 -74.43 40.81
C GLN A 559 0.72 -75.01 42.05
N GLU A 560 -0.18 -74.25 42.69
CA GLU A 560 -1.03 -74.75 43.78
C GLU A 560 -1.88 -75.95 43.34
N ALA A 561 -2.51 -75.87 42.17
CA ALA A 561 -3.33 -76.96 41.62
C ALA A 561 -2.49 -78.21 41.30
N GLN A 562 -1.26 -78.04 40.79
CA GLN A 562 -0.32 -79.13 40.57
C GLN A 562 0.09 -79.79 41.90
N ALA A 563 0.46 -79.02 42.92
CA ALA A 563 0.82 -79.55 44.24
C ALA A 563 -0.34 -80.33 44.90
N LEU A 564 -1.57 -79.82 44.79
CA LEU A 564 -2.77 -80.54 45.26
C LEU A 564 -3.05 -81.81 44.45
N GLN A 565 -2.78 -81.81 43.14
CA GLN A 565 -2.87 -83.00 42.30
C GLN A 565 -1.82 -84.04 42.70
N GLU A 566 -0.57 -83.64 42.93
CA GLU A 566 0.49 -84.54 43.40
C GLU A 566 0.14 -85.18 44.76
N GLN A 567 -0.40 -84.40 45.71
CA GLN A 567 -0.90 -84.93 46.98
C GLN A 567 -2.02 -85.96 46.78
N ARG A 568 -3.01 -85.67 45.91
CA ARG A 568 -4.08 -86.63 45.57
C ARG A 568 -3.50 -87.93 45.00
N ASP A 569 -2.53 -87.83 44.11
CA ASP A 569 -1.94 -88.98 43.42
C ASP A 569 -1.04 -89.81 44.37
N GLN A 570 -0.42 -89.19 45.37
CA GLN A 570 0.23 -89.87 46.50
C GLN A 570 -0.78 -90.65 47.36
N TYR A 571 -1.89 -90.03 47.78
CA TYR A 571 -2.95 -90.72 48.54
C TYR A 571 -3.57 -91.87 47.76
N TYR A 572 -3.79 -91.69 46.45
CA TYR A 572 -4.26 -92.76 45.57
C TYR A 572 -3.28 -93.93 45.52
N SER A 573 -1.98 -93.65 45.41
CA SER A 573 -0.92 -94.66 45.42
C SER A 573 -0.90 -95.45 46.73
N HIS A 574 -1.04 -94.78 47.88
CA HIS A 574 -1.17 -95.45 49.19
C HIS A 574 -2.43 -96.30 49.30
N LEU A 575 -3.58 -95.80 48.84
CA LEU A 575 -4.84 -96.56 48.84
C LEU A 575 -4.74 -97.81 47.95
N GLN A 576 -4.04 -97.71 46.81
CA GLN A 576 -3.77 -98.84 45.93
C GLN A 576 -2.85 -99.87 46.60
N GLN A 577 -1.79 -99.43 47.31
CA GLN A 577 -0.92 -100.31 48.11
C GLN A 577 -1.72 -101.08 49.17
N TYR A 578 -2.58 -100.40 49.94
CA TYR A 578 -3.47 -101.06 50.90
C TYR A 578 -4.41 -102.06 50.21
N THR A 579 -5.00 -101.69 49.08
CA THR A 579 -5.91 -102.56 48.32
C THR A 579 -5.22 -103.86 47.88
N VAL A 580 -3.99 -103.77 47.38
CA VAL A 580 -3.18 -104.94 47.00
C VAL A 580 -2.82 -105.80 48.22
N ALA A 581 -2.41 -105.18 49.35
CA ALA A 581 -2.11 -105.91 50.57
C ALA A 581 -3.35 -106.64 51.15
N TYR A 582 -4.53 -106.02 51.11
CA TYR A 582 -5.78 -106.68 51.49
C TYR A 582 -6.15 -107.84 50.56
N GLN A 583 -5.92 -107.72 49.26
CA GLN A 583 -6.13 -108.81 48.30
C GLN A 583 -5.16 -109.99 48.53
N GLN A 584 -3.89 -109.70 48.85
CA GLN A 584 -2.91 -110.72 49.23
C GLN A 584 -3.34 -111.46 50.51
N LEU A 585 -3.71 -110.73 51.56
CA LEU A 585 -4.18 -111.33 52.81
C LEU A 585 -5.48 -112.15 52.63
N ALA A 586 -6.36 -111.74 51.70
CA ALA A 586 -7.55 -112.51 51.35
C ALA A 586 -7.17 -113.83 50.65
N ALA A 587 -6.25 -113.79 49.68
CA ALA A 587 -5.75 -114.99 49.00
C ALA A 587 -5.02 -115.96 49.96
N GLU A 588 -4.22 -115.43 50.89
CA GLU A 588 -3.57 -116.23 51.95
C GLU A 588 -4.60 -116.92 52.87
N LYS A 589 -5.68 -116.23 53.23
CA LYS A 589 -6.79 -116.81 54.01
C LYS A 589 -7.54 -117.90 53.24
N GLU A 590 -7.79 -117.70 51.95
CA GLU A 590 -8.39 -118.74 51.09
C GLU A 590 -7.49 -119.97 50.99
N GLU A 591 -6.18 -119.78 50.85
CA GLU A 591 -5.22 -120.88 50.77
C GLU A 591 -5.10 -121.64 52.11
N LEU A 592 -5.06 -120.92 53.23
CA LEU A 592 -5.11 -121.52 54.57
C LEU A 592 -6.42 -122.31 54.78
N HIS A 593 -7.54 -121.81 54.27
CA HIS A 593 -8.83 -122.51 54.33
C HIS A 593 -8.83 -123.80 53.48
N LYS A 594 -8.21 -123.79 52.29
CA LYS A 594 -7.99 -125.00 51.49
C LYS A 594 -7.10 -126.02 52.21
N GLN A 595 -6.02 -125.57 52.86
CA GLN A 595 -5.15 -126.43 53.65
C GLN A 595 -5.88 -127.06 54.83
N TYR A 596 -6.68 -126.28 55.56
CA TYR A 596 -7.52 -126.78 56.65
C TYR A 596 -8.55 -127.81 56.15
N LEU A 597 -9.24 -127.52 55.05
CA LEU A 597 -10.19 -128.45 54.43
C LEU A 597 -9.52 -129.77 54.01
N LEU A 598 -8.32 -129.70 53.42
CA LEU A 598 -7.53 -130.88 53.06
C LEU A 598 -7.11 -131.68 54.30
N GLN A 599 -6.72 -131.00 55.38
CA GLN A 599 -6.41 -131.64 56.66
C GLN A 599 -7.64 -132.33 57.27
N THR A 600 -8.83 -131.71 57.21
CA THR A 600 -10.09 -132.34 57.62
C THR A 600 -10.37 -133.59 56.78
N GLN A 601 -10.26 -133.51 55.45
CA GLN A 601 -10.47 -134.67 54.57
C GLN A 601 -9.47 -135.82 54.82
N LEU A 602 -8.23 -135.51 55.21
CA LEU A 602 -7.24 -136.54 55.60
C LEU A 602 -7.57 -137.15 56.96
N MET A 603 -8.04 -136.34 57.91
CA MET A 603 -8.50 -136.82 59.22
C MET A 603 -9.75 -137.70 59.09
N ASP A 604 -10.71 -137.33 58.24
CA ASP A 604 -11.89 -138.14 57.95
C ASP A 604 -11.52 -139.49 57.32
N ARG A 605 -10.51 -139.52 56.43
CA ARG A 605 -9.97 -140.79 55.88
C ARG A 605 -9.32 -141.64 56.95
N LEU A 606 -8.46 -141.06 57.79
CA LEU A 606 -7.82 -141.79 58.90
C LEU A 606 -8.85 -142.34 59.90
N GLN A 607 -9.94 -141.61 60.17
CA GLN A 607 -11.05 -142.11 60.97
C GLN A 607 -11.82 -143.24 60.27
N HIS A 608 -12.05 -143.17 58.96
CA HIS A 608 -12.65 -144.27 58.20
C HIS A 608 -11.73 -145.51 58.19
N GLU A 609 -10.42 -145.34 58.05
CA GLU A 609 -9.43 -146.41 58.14
C GLU A 609 -9.37 -147.00 59.56
N GLU A 610 -9.44 -146.18 60.61
CA GLU A 610 -9.50 -146.65 62.01
C GLU A 610 -10.79 -147.41 62.31
N VAL A 611 -11.94 -146.95 61.78
CA VAL A 611 -13.23 -147.64 61.92
C VAL A 611 -13.24 -148.95 61.12
N GLN A 612 -12.69 -148.98 59.90
CA GLN A 612 -12.48 -150.24 59.16
C GLN A 612 -11.54 -151.18 59.90
N GLY A 613 -10.47 -150.67 60.51
CA GLY A 613 -9.56 -151.41 61.38
C GLY A 613 -10.27 -152.02 62.59
N LYS A 614 -11.15 -151.26 63.25
CA LYS A 614 -11.96 -151.76 64.37
C LYS A 614 -12.98 -152.81 63.92
N VAL A 615 -13.67 -152.61 62.80
CA VAL A 615 -14.62 -153.59 62.26
C VAL A 615 -13.94 -154.89 61.84
N THR A 616 -12.75 -154.82 61.21
CA THR A 616 -11.96 -156.00 60.86
C THR A 616 -11.39 -156.72 62.08
N VAL A 617 -10.97 -155.98 63.11
CA VAL A 617 -10.55 -156.59 64.40
C VAL A 617 -11.75 -157.20 65.15
N GLU A 618 -12.93 -156.58 65.18
CA GLU A 618 -14.14 -157.18 65.78
C GLU A 618 -14.63 -158.43 65.03
N MET A 619 -14.50 -158.45 63.70
CA MET A 619 -14.74 -159.63 62.87
C MET A 619 -13.79 -160.76 63.27
N HIS A 620 -12.49 -160.49 63.32
CA HIS A 620 -11.49 -161.49 63.76
C HIS A 620 -11.62 -161.88 65.23
N LEU A 621 -12.12 -161.00 66.11
CA LEU A 621 -12.38 -161.31 67.53
C LEU A 621 -13.60 -162.24 67.69
N LYS A 622 -14.63 -162.09 66.85
CA LYS A 622 -15.77 -163.03 66.79
C LYS A 622 -15.38 -164.36 66.15
N GLU A 623 -14.51 -164.34 65.14
CA GLU A 623 -13.98 -165.56 64.50
C GLU A 623 -13.05 -166.35 65.45
N LEU A 624 -12.31 -165.70 66.35
CA LEU A 624 -11.43 -166.38 67.31
C LEU A 624 -12.18 -167.12 68.44
N GLN A 625 -13.49 -166.92 68.59
CA GLN A 625 -14.29 -167.50 69.68
C GLN A 625 -15.08 -168.77 69.28
N GLN A 626 -15.06 -169.16 67.99
CA GLN A 626 -15.78 -170.35 67.50
C GLN A 626 -14.84 -171.40 66.85
N THR A 627 -14.15 -172.16 67.70
CA THR A 627 -13.48 -173.47 67.43
C THR A 627 -12.28 -173.44 66.47
N LYS A 628 -11.08 -173.93 66.82
CA LYS A 628 -10.72 -175.27 67.33
C LYS A 628 -11.38 -176.44 66.58
N VAL A 629 -10.90 -176.66 65.35
CA VAL A 629 -10.90 -177.93 64.59
C VAL A 629 -12.27 -178.31 64.00
N THR A 630 -12.51 -178.03 62.72
CA THR A 630 -12.15 -178.94 61.61
C THR A 630 -12.27 -178.17 60.26
N VAL A 631 -11.26 -178.15 59.36
CA VAL A 631 -10.98 -179.10 58.24
C VAL A 631 -11.20 -178.48 56.84
N GLN A 632 -10.09 -178.40 56.08
CA GLN A 632 -9.96 -178.54 54.61
C GLN A 632 -10.60 -177.56 53.58
N ARG A 633 -9.70 -176.99 52.77
CA ARG A 633 -9.63 -177.14 51.29
C ARG A 633 -10.63 -176.37 50.39
N GLY A 634 -10.23 -175.14 50.01
CA GLY A 634 -9.60 -174.90 48.69
C GLY A 634 -10.43 -174.49 47.45
N LYS A 635 -10.03 -173.32 46.90
CA LYS A 635 -9.92 -172.90 45.48
C LYS A 635 -11.13 -172.42 44.66
N TRP A 636 -10.74 -171.61 43.63
CA TRP A 636 -11.44 -171.14 42.43
C TRP A 636 -12.31 -169.87 42.63
N GLU A 637 -11.83 -168.70 42.16
CA GLU A 637 -12.02 -168.08 40.81
C GLU A 637 -13.30 -167.22 40.78
N ASP A 638 -13.46 -166.14 40.03
CA ASP A 638 -12.69 -165.19 39.23
C ASP A 638 -13.78 -164.32 38.54
N TRP A 639 -13.43 -163.11 38.12
CA TRP A 639 -13.96 -162.34 36.98
C TRP A 639 -13.63 -160.85 37.25
N SER A 640 -12.73 -160.15 36.55
CA SER A 640 -12.39 -160.04 35.12
C SER A 640 -13.01 -158.79 34.46
N LYS A 641 -12.14 -158.07 33.72
CA LYS A 641 -12.36 -156.99 32.72
C LYS A 641 -12.51 -155.53 33.18
N ASN A 642 -11.49 -154.76 32.77
CA ASN A 642 -11.54 -153.53 31.94
C ASN A 642 -12.59 -152.46 32.21
N ASP A 643 -12.13 -151.24 32.55
CA ASP A 643 -11.93 -150.14 31.58
C ASP A 643 -10.96 -149.10 32.19
N VAL A 644 -10.01 -148.48 31.48
CA VAL A 644 -10.12 -147.64 30.28
C VAL A 644 -11.02 -146.40 30.49
N TRP A 645 -10.88 -145.72 31.64
CA TRP A 645 -11.59 -144.45 31.90
C TRP A 645 -10.75 -143.32 32.54
N SER A 646 -9.42 -143.34 32.41
CA SER A 646 -8.52 -142.29 32.98
C SER A 646 -7.42 -141.79 32.04
N ARG A 647 -7.71 -141.67 30.73
CA ARG A 647 -6.81 -140.98 29.77
C ARG A 647 -7.52 -140.13 28.71
N SER A 648 -8.74 -140.50 28.30
CA SER A 648 -9.52 -139.73 27.32
C SER A 648 -10.11 -138.43 27.90
N THR A 649 -10.66 -138.48 29.11
CA THR A 649 -11.27 -137.32 29.80
C THR A 649 -10.24 -136.25 30.15
N VAL A 650 -9.05 -136.66 30.59
CA VAL A 650 -7.92 -135.76 30.90
C VAL A 650 -7.35 -135.11 29.64
N ALA A 651 -7.28 -135.83 28.51
CA ALA A 651 -6.89 -135.26 27.22
C ALA A 651 -7.93 -134.27 26.69
N PHE A 652 -9.23 -134.58 26.82
CA PHE A 652 -10.33 -133.69 26.42
C PHE A 652 -10.32 -132.39 27.24
N LEU A 653 -10.14 -132.47 28.56
CA LEU A 653 -10.07 -131.29 29.43
C LEU A 653 -8.80 -130.45 29.20
N MET A 654 -7.62 -131.06 28.99
CA MET A 654 -6.43 -130.30 28.59
C MET A 654 -6.59 -129.62 27.23
N SER A 655 -7.21 -130.29 26.25
CA SER A 655 -7.48 -129.69 24.94
C SER A 655 -8.51 -128.56 25.03
N ALA A 656 -9.53 -128.68 25.89
CA ALA A 656 -10.52 -127.64 26.12
C ALA A 656 -9.92 -126.42 26.85
N MET A 657 -9.06 -126.61 27.85
CA MET A 657 -8.36 -125.50 28.52
C MET A 657 -7.39 -124.80 27.57
N SER A 658 -6.60 -125.55 26.78
CA SER A 658 -5.70 -124.97 25.78
C SER A 658 -6.46 -124.19 24.69
N GLN A 659 -7.65 -124.65 24.29
CA GLN A 659 -8.53 -123.93 23.36
C GLN A 659 -9.04 -122.62 23.98
N VAL A 660 -9.51 -122.63 25.23
CA VAL A 660 -9.99 -121.42 25.93
C VAL A 660 -8.85 -120.44 26.22
N GLU A 661 -7.64 -120.91 26.55
CA GLU A 661 -6.47 -120.06 26.73
C GLU A 661 -6.04 -119.40 25.40
N LYS A 662 -6.10 -120.16 24.30
CA LYS A 662 -5.84 -119.64 22.95
C LYS A 662 -6.89 -118.61 22.53
N GLU A 663 -8.17 -118.88 22.71
CA GLU A 663 -9.25 -117.92 22.44
C GLU A 663 -9.14 -116.65 23.31
N ARG A 664 -8.69 -116.78 24.57
CA ARG A 664 -8.41 -115.65 25.46
C ARG A 664 -7.22 -114.81 24.99
N GLU A 665 -6.22 -115.42 24.38
CA GLU A 665 -5.05 -114.73 23.84
C GLU A 665 -5.35 -114.10 22.47
N ASP A 666 -6.09 -114.79 21.60
CA ASP A 666 -6.60 -114.24 20.34
C ASP A 666 -7.51 -113.02 20.60
N MET A 667 -8.37 -113.07 21.62
CA MET A 667 -9.17 -111.92 22.09
C MET A 667 -8.30 -110.77 22.66
N ARG A 668 -7.20 -111.08 23.36
CA ARG A 668 -6.22 -110.06 23.80
C ARG A 668 -5.55 -109.40 22.61
N GLN A 669 -5.14 -110.17 21.60
CA GLN A 669 -4.51 -109.66 20.39
C GLN A 669 -5.49 -108.85 19.54
N GLN A 670 -6.76 -109.26 19.44
CA GLN A 670 -7.81 -108.44 18.82
C GLN A 670 -8.01 -107.11 19.56
N LEU A 671 -8.06 -107.11 20.90
CA LEU A 671 -8.19 -105.86 21.68
C LEU A 671 -6.94 -104.96 21.54
N ALA A 672 -5.75 -105.55 21.43
CA ALA A 672 -4.52 -104.81 21.16
C ALA A 672 -4.52 -104.20 19.74
N ALA A 673 -4.92 -104.98 18.73
CA ALA A 673 -5.08 -104.51 17.35
C ALA A 673 -6.14 -103.41 17.23
N GLN A 674 -7.28 -103.53 17.91
CA GLN A 674 -8.33 -102.51 17.94
C GLN A 674 -7.83 -101.23 18.63
N LYS A 675 -7.08 -101.34 19.74
CA LYS A 675 -6.43 -100.18 20.38
C LYS A 675 -5.39 -99.52 19.45
N GLN A 676 -4.67 -100.30 18.65
CA GLN A 676 -3.72 -99.78 17.67
C GLN A 676 -4.42 -99.10 16.48
N GLN A 677 -5.55 -99.63 16.00
CA GLN A 677 -6.43 -98.98 15.03
C GLN A 677 -7.03 -97.67 15.57
N CYS A 678 -7.47 -97.62 16.84
CA CYS A 678 -7.91 -96.37 17.45
C CYS A 678 -6.77 -95.34 17.54
N ARG A 679 -5.53 -95.76 17.80
CA ARG A 679 -4.35 -94.86 17.76
C ARG A 679 -4.04 -94.38 16.35
N SER A 680 -4.10 -95.24 15.32
CA SER A 680 -3.86 -94.83 13.94
C SER A 680 -4.97 -93.92 13.42
N LEU A 681 -6.23 -94.16 13.79
CA LEU A 681 -7.36 -93.27 13.49
C LEU A 681 -7.22 -91.92 14.19
N LEU A 682 -6.78 -91.88 15.46
CA LEU A 682 -6.48 -90.61 16.15
C LEU A 682 -5.30 -89.86 15.51
N GLN A 683 -4.27 -90.56 15.04
CA GLN A 683 -3.18 -89.95 14.27
C GLN A 683 -3.64 -89.45 12.89
N GLN A 684 -4.53 -90.18 12.20
CA GLN A 684 -5.15 -89.72 10.95
C GLN A 684 -6.06 -88.51 11.18
N ILE A 685 -6.84 -88.47 12.26
CA ILE A 685 -7.66 -87.30 12.64
C ILE A 685 -6.78 -86.09 12.99
N ALA A 686 -5.63 -86.31 13.65
CA ALA A 686 -4.65 -85.26 13.91
C ALA A 686 -3.99 -84.75 12.62
N ALA A 687 -3.61 -85.65 11.71
CA ALA A 687 -3.05 -85.31 10.41
C ALA A 687 -4.07 -84.55 9.53
N LEU A 688 -5.32 -85.00 9.47
CA LEU A 688 -6.42 -84.31 8.76
C LEU A 688 -6.74 -82.94 9.38
N ARG A 689 -6.54 -82.75 10.69
CA ARG A 689 -6.61 -81.42 11.33
C ARG A 689 -5.44 -80.52 10.92
N GLN A 690 -4.22 -81.04 10.83
CA GLN A 690 -3.09 -80.28 10.30
C GLN A 690 -3.24 -79.95 8.81
N GLU A 691 -3.76 -80.88 7.99
CA GLU A 691 -4.10 -80.60 6.58
C GLU A 691 -5.23 -79.59 6.44
N GLN A 692 -6.27 -79.62 7.30
CA GLN A 692 -7.28 -78.56 7.33
C GLN A 692 -6.70 -77.20 7.76
N GLN A 693 -5.71 -77.16 8.65
CA GLN A 693 -5.04 -75.91 9.02
C GLN A 693 -4.08 -75.41 7.92
N HIS A 694 -3.49 -76.30 7.10
CA HIS A 694 -2.66 -75.90 5.96
C HIS A 694 -3.44 -75.56 4.68
N ASN A 695 -4.60 -76.18 4.43
CA ASN A 695 -5.43 -75.90 3.24
C ASN A 695 -6.33 -74.65 3.35
N VAL A 696 -6.34 -73.95 4.49
CA VAL A 696 -7.05 -72.66 4.64
C VAL A 696 -6.29 -71.48 4.02
N LEU A 697 -5.08 -71.70 3.46
CA LEU A 697 -4.24 -70.67 2.83
C LEU A 697 -4.03 -70.82 1.32
N SER A 698 -4.75 -71.70 0.60
CA SER A 698 -4.67 -71.73 -0.87
C SER A 698 -5.89 -72.34 -1.58
N GLY A 699 -6.43 -71.60 -2.56
CA GLY A 699 -7.25 -72.15 -3.66
C GLY A 699 -8.67 -72.64 -3.31
N GLY A 700 -9.64 -71.73 -3.21
CA GLY A 700 -11.04 -72.09 -2.92
C GLY A 700 -11.92 -72.40 -4.14
N LYS A 701 -13.01 -73.16 -3.91
CA LYS A 701 -14.33 -72.95 -4.53
C LYS A 701 -15.38 -73.91 -3.96
N VAL A 702 -16.50 -73.35 -3.48
CA VAL A 702 -17.92 -73.65 -3.80
C VAL A 702 -18.80 -72.90 -2.79
N SER A 703 -19.96 -72.40 -3.23
CA SER A 703 -20.87 -71.51 -2.47
C SER A 703 -20.35 -70.08 -2.20
N CYS A 704 -20.30 -69.25 -3.25
CA CYS A 704 -20.47 -67.78 -3.24
C CYS A 704 -20.20 -67.21 -4.65
N THR A 705 -21.08 -67.42 -5.63
CA THR A 705 -20.94 -66.78 -6.96
C THR A 705 -21.35 -65.32 -6.92
N GLU A 706 -22.51 -65.01 -6.35
CA GLU A 706 -23.05 -63.65 -6.28
C GLU A 706 -22.21 -62.73 -5.39
N ILE A 707 -21.85 -63.18 -4.18
CA ILE A 707 -21.04 -62.40 -3.22
C ILE A 707 -19.64 -62.09 -3.77
N ASN A 708 -18.99 -63.04 -4.48
CA ASN A 708 -17.70 -62.75 -5.12
C ASN A 708 -17.85 -61.78 -6.31
N THR A 709 -18.91 -61.88 -7.12
CA THR A 709 -19.15 -60.88 -8.17
C THR A 709 -19.41 -59.48 -7.60
N ILE A 710 -20.17 -59.38 -6.50
CA ILE A 710 -20.42 -58.12 -5.81
C ILE A 710 -19.11 -57.55 -5.24
N PHE A 711 -18.27 -58.37 -4.60
CA PHE A 711 -16.99 -57.90 -4.05
C PHE A 711 -16.00 -57.46 -5.14
N CYS A 712 -15.91 -58.18 -6.28
CA CYS A 712 -15.11 -57.75 -7.42
C CYS A 712 -15.63 -56.44 -8.05
N VAL A 713 -16.95 -56.27 -8.17
CA VAL A 713 -17.55 -55.01 -8.65
C VAL A 713 -17.32 -53.88 -7.64
N GLN A 714 -17.42 -54.15 -6.34
CA GLN A 714 -17.18 -53.17 -5.27
C GLN A 714 -15.71 -52.73 -5.23
N SER A 715 -14.74 -53.65 -5.33
CA SER A 715 -13.31 -53.30 -5.45
C SER A 715 -13.09 -52.43 -6.67
N ARG A 716 -13.53 -52.88 -7.86
CA ARG A 716 -13.35 -52.15 -9.11
C ARG A 716 -14.05 -50.79 -9.13
N PHE A 717 -15.19 -50.63 -8.45
CA PHE A 717 -15.84 -49.34 -8.24
C PHE A 717 -15.04 -48.45 -7.29
N THR A 718 -14.51 -49.00 -6.20
CA THR A 718 -13.63 -48.27 -5.27
C THR A 718 -12.34 -47.82 -5.96
N ASP A 719 -11.77 -48.67 -6.82
CA ASP A 719 -10.56 -48.38 -7.59
C ASP A 719 -10.83 -47.33 -8.67
N LEU A 720 -11.94 -47.41 -9.41
CA LEU A 720 -12.39 -46.37 -10.33
C LEU A 720 -12.71 -45.04 -9.63
N MET A 721 -13.27 -45.07 -8.43
CA MET A 721 -13.54 -43.87 -7.64
C MET A 721 -12.25 -43.24 -7.10
N ARG A 722 -11.23 -44.05 -6.78
CA ARG A 722 -9.88 -43.58 -6.43
C ARG A 722 -9.19 -42.97 -7.66
N GLU A 723 -9.15 -43.67 -8.78
CA GLU A 723 -8.62 -43.15 -10.05
C GLU A 723 -9.33 -41.85 -10.49
N LYS A 724 -10.66 -41.76 -10.30
CA LYS A 724 -11.42 -40.53 -10.54
C LYS A 724 -11.07 -39.39 -9.56
N ALA A 725 -10.74 -39.70 -8.31
CA ALA A 725 -10.27 -38.71 -7.35
C ALA A 725 -8.86 -38.22 -7.73
N ASP A 726 -7.93 -39.14 -8.02
CA ASP A 726 -6.56 -38.85 -8.46
C ASP A 726 -6.57 -38.02 -9.77
N LEU A 727 -7.45 -38.36 -10.73
CA LEU A 727 -7.64 -37.58 -11.96
C LEU A 727 -8.26 -36.20 -11.72
N LYS A 728 -9.10 -36.04 -10.69
CA LYS A 728 -9.71 -34.75 -10.32
C LYS A 728 -8.67 -33.84 -9.64
N GLU A 729 -7.88 -34.38 -8.73
CA GLU A 729 -6.72 -33.68 -8.12
C GLU A 729 -5.74 -33.24 -9.21
N ARG A 730 -5.42 -34.11 -10.18
CA ARG A 730 -4.53 -33.79 -11.31
C ARG A 730 -5.12 -32.78 -12.30
N LEU A 731 -6.45 -32.69 -12.38
CA LEU A 731 -7.15 -31.66 -13.17
C LEU A 731 -7.09 -30.32 -12.44
N GLU A 732 -7.31 -30.30 -11.12
CA GLU A 732 -7.15 -29.10 -10.28
C GLU A 732 -5.70 -28.59 -10.29
N GLU A 733 -4.69 -29.46 -10.22
CA GLU A 733 -3.28 -29.10 -10.42
C GLU A 733 -3.02 -28.45 -11.80
N LEU A 734 -3.65 -28.97 -12.86
CA LEU A 734 -3.51 -28.44 -14.21
C LEU A 734 -4.25 -27.10 -14.38
N GLU A 735 -5.43 -26.93 -13.78
CA GLU A 735 -6.14 -25.65 -13.73
C GLU A 735 -5.32 -24.59 -12.98
N HIS A 736 -4.73 -24.94 -11.82
CA HIS A 736 -3.81 -24.05 -11.11
C HIS A 736 -2.59 -23.66 -11.95
N ARG A 737 -1.99 -24.59 -12.70
CA ARG A 737 -0.91 -24.28 -13.65
C ARG A 737 -1.36 -23.41 -14.82
N CYS A 738 -2.56 -23.62 -15.36
CA CYS A 738 -3.11 -22.77 -16.42
C CYS A 738 -3.36 -21.33 -15.92
N ILE A 739 -3.86 -21.17 -14.69
CA ILE A 739 -4.03 -19.85 -14.04
C ILE A 739 -2.66 -19.18 -13.83
N GLN A 740 -1.66 -19.92 -13.34
CA GLN A 740 -0.30 -19.38 -13.20
C GLN A 740 0.30 -18.95 -14.55
N LEU A 741 0.23 -19.80 -15.57
CA LEU A 741 0.72 -19.50 -16.92
C LEU A 741 -0.04 -18.34 -17.57
N SER A 742 -1.32 -18.14 -17.24
CA SER A 742 -2.08 -16.94 -17.64
C SER A 742 -1.46 -15.69 -17.01
N GLY A 743 -1.25 -15.67 -15.69
CA GLY A 743 -0.61 -14.53 -15.01
C GLY A 743 0.83 -14.26 -15.46
N GLU A 744 1.60 -15.30 -15.78
CA GLU A 744 2.92 -15.17 -16.43
C GLU A 744 2.81 -14.59 -17.86
N THR A 745 1.77 -14.94 -18.61
CA THR A 745 1.50 -14.37 -19.94
C THR A 745 1.05 -12.91 -19.85
N ASP A 746 0.20 -12.58 -18.87
CA ASP A 746 -0.30 -11.22 -18.63
C ASP A 746 0.85 -10.27 -18.23
N THR A 747 1.72 -10.71 -17.32
CA THR A 747 2.93 -9.94 -16.92
C THR A 747 3.96 -9.80 -18.06
N ILE A 748 4.09 -10.81 -18.94
CA ILE A 748 4.85 -10.66 -20.20
C ILE A 748 4.18 -9.60 -21.11
N GLY A 749 2.85 -9.58 -21.18
CA GLY A 749 2.06 -8.57 -21.89
C GLY A 749 2.30 -7.15 -21.37
N GLU A 750 2.30 -6.96 -20.05
CA GLU A 750 2.65 -5.70 -19.39
C GLU A 750 4.08 -5.27 -19.72
N TYR A 751 5.05 -6.18 -19.69
CA TYR A 751 6.44 -5.88 -20.05
C TYR A 751 6.56 -5.45 -21.52
N ILE A 752 5.82 -6.08 -22.43
CA ILE A 752 5.75 -5.68 -23.84
C ILE A 752 5.16 -4.27 -23.97
N ALA A 753 4.09 -3.94 -23.24
CA ALA A 753 3.48 -2.62 -23.26
C ALA A 753 4.42 -1.53 -22.69
N LEU A 754 5.12 -1.83 -21.59
CA LEU A 754 6.14 -0.95 -21.02
C LEU A 754 7.31 -0.72 -21.98
N TYR A 755 7.79 -1.76 -22.65
CA TYR A 755 8.85 -1.66 -23.65
C TYR A 755 8.41 -0.84 -24.87
N GLN A 756 7.17 -1.02 -25.34
CA GLN A 756 6.60 -0.20 -26.42
C GLN A 756 6.49 1.28 -26.03
N SER A 757 6.02 1.57 -24.81
CA SER A 757 5.96 2.93 -24.26
C SER A 757 7.35 3.57 -24.14
N GLN A 758 8.32 2.86 -23.55
CA GLN A 758 9.70 3.32 -23.43
C GLN A 758 10.34 3.58 -24.80
N ARG A 759 10.08 2.72 -25.79
CA ARG A 759 10.52 2.89 -27.18
C ARG A 759 9.86 4.09 -27.86
N ALA A 760 8.59 4.37 -27.59
CA ALA A 760 7.92 5.56 -28.09
C ALA A 760 8.54 6.85 -27.52
N ILE A 761 8.79 6.91 -26.20
CA ILE A 761 9.45 8.04 -25.53
C ILE A 761 10.88 8.25 -26.06
N LEU A 762 11.63 7.18 -26.31
CA LEU A 762 12.96 7.25 -26.93
C LEU A 762 12.90 7.77 -28.37
N LYS A 763 11.91 7.32 -29.16
CA LYS A 763 11.71 7.82 -30.53
C LYS A 763 11.32 9.30 -30.53
N GLN A 764 10.42 9.73 -29.63
CA GLN A 764 10.04 11.13 -29.48
C GLN A 764 11.25 12.00 -29.11
N ARG A 765 12.02 11.64 -28.07
CA ARG A 765 13.23 12.40 -27.69
C ARG A 765 14.32 12.38 -28.75
N HIS A 766 14.36 11.39 -29.63
CA HIS A 766 15.23 11.43 -30.80
C HIS A 766 14.70 12.41 -31.84
N GLN A 767 13.40 12.41 -32.09
CA GLN A 767 12.75 13.31 -33.05
C GLN A 767 12.83 14.79 -32.63
N GLU A 768 12.62 15.09 -31.33
CA GLU A 768 12.86 16.42 -30.75
C GLU A 768 14.31 16.90 -30.96
N LYS A 769 15.29 15.98 -30.85
CA LYS A 769 16.70 16.29 -31.12
C LYS A 769 16.97 16.53 -32.61
N GLU A 770 16.39 15.73 -33.50
CA GLU A 770 16.51 15.92 -34.95
C GLU A 770 15.85 17.25 -35.39
N GLU A 771 14.71 17.61 -34.81
CA GLU A 771 14.06 18.91 -35.03
C GLU A 771 14.92 20.07 -34.52
N TYR A 772 15.51 19.95 -33.32
CA TYR A 772 16.44 20.96 -32.80
C TYR A 772 17.70 21.10 -33.68
N ILE A 773 18.29 19.99 -34.13
CA ILE A 773 19.43 19.98 -35.06
C ILE A 773 19.03 20.62 -36.39
N SER A 774 17.83 20.34 -36.89
CA SER A 774 17.29 20.91 -38.14
C SER A 774 17.09 22.42 -38.04
N ARG A 775 16.52 22.92 -36.92
CA ARG A 775 16.37 24.36 -36.65
C ARG A 775 17.75 25.03 -36.55
N LEU A 776 18.68 24.45 -35.80
CA LEU A 776 20.05 24.99 -35.68
C LEU A 776 20.80 25.00 -37.03
N ALA A 777 20.54 24.03 -37.91
CA ALA A 777 21.08 24.01 -39.27
C ALA A 777 20.45 25.10 -40.16
N GLN A 778 19.14 25.35 -40.01
CA GLN A 778 18.44 26.44 -40.69
C GLN A 778 18.94 27.81 -40.22
N ASP A 779 19.04 28.05 -38.91
CA ASP A 779 19.57 29.29 -38.33
C ASP A 779 21.00 29.59 -38.81
N LYS A 780 21.83 28.54 -38.91
CA LYS A 780 23.19 28.65 -39.45
C LYS A 780 23.21 29.05 -40.93
N GLU A 781 22.29 28.55 -41.74
CA GLU A 781 22.21 28.92 -43.16
C GLU A 781 21.61 30.33 -43.33
N GLU A 782 20.60 30.73 -42.53
CA GLU A 782 20.09 32.11 -42.52
C GLU A 782 21.18 33.11 -42.09
N MET A 783 21.94 32.79 -41.04
CA MET A 783 23.09 33.60 -40.60
C MET A 783 24.14 33.72 -41.71
N LYS A 784 24.40 32.64 -42.46
CA LYS A 784 25.31 32.64 -43.61
C LYS A 784 24.80 33.50 -44.77
N VAL A 785 23.49 33.52 -45.03
CA VAL A 785 22.87 34.46 -46.00
C VAL A 785 23.05 35.90 -45.54
N LYS A 786 22.72 36.25 -44.29
CA LYS A 786 22.90 37.61 -43.75
C LYS A 786 24.36 38.07 -43.78
N LEU A 787 25.32 37.17 -43.54
CA LEU A 787 26.75 37.50 -43.66
C LEU A 787 27.18 37.77 -45.12
N LEU A 788 26.57 37.11 -46.11
CA LEU A 788 26.80 37.38 -47.53
C LEU A 788 26.15 38.71 -47.95
N GLU A 789 24.95 39.01 -47.47
CA GLU A 789 24.28 40.31 -47.69
C GLU A 789 25.08 41.47 -47.08
N LEU A 790 25.60 41.29 -45.86
CA LEU A 790 26.50 42.23 -45.20
C LEU A 790 27.76 42.45 -46.03
N GLN A 791 28.34 41.38 -46.57
CA GLN A 791 29.53 41.47 -47.43
C GLN A 791 29.26 42.26 -48.71
N ASP A 792 28.13 42.06 -49.39
CA ASP A 792 27.80 42.85 -50.60
C ASP A 792 27.51 44.32 -50.26
N LEU A 793 26.77 44.60 -49.18
CA LEU A 793 26.51 45.98 -48.73
C LEU A 793 27.82 46.72 -48.39
N VAL A 794 28.77 46.07 -47.71
CA VAL A 794 30.09 46.66 -47.44
C VAL A 794 30.89 46.87 -48.74
N MET A 795 30.85 45.92 -49.68
CA MET A 795 31.46 46.08 -51.01
C MET A 795 30.80 47.18 -51.85
N ARG A 796 29.52 47.47 -51.62
CA ARG A 796 28.78 48.57 -52.24
C ARG A 796 29.18 49.92 -51.64
N LEU A 797 29.19 50.04 -50.32
CA LEU A 797 29.62 51.24 -49.61
C LEU A 797 31.09 51.60 -49.92
N VAL A 798 31.98 50.61 -50.06
CA VAL A 798 33.36 50.85 -50.51
C VAL A 798 33.41 51.36 -51.96
N ARG A 799 32.54 50.88 -52.85
CA ARG A 799 32.44 51.40 -54.23
C ARG A 799 31.91 52.84 -54.24
N GLU A 800 30.79 53.10 -53.59
CA GLU A 800 30.17 54.44 -53.43
C GLU A 800 31.19 55.46 -52.90
N ARG A 801 31.91 55.10 -51.83
CA ARG A 801 32.99 55.93 -51.26
C ARG A 801 34.15 56.14 -52.22
N ASN A 802 34.59 55.12 -52.95
CA ASN A 802 35.69 55.24 -53.91
C ASN A 802 35.30 56.09 -55.13
N GLU A 803 34.04 56.04 -55.57
CA GLU A 803 33.48 56.93 -56.58
C GLU A 803 33.42 58.38 -56.07
N TRP A 804 33.01 58.60 -54.83
CA TRP A 804 33.05 59.93 -54.20
C TRP A 804 34.48 60.48 -54.12
N TYR A 805 35.45 59.67 -53.69
CA TYR A 805 36.87 60.06 -53.72
C TYR A 805 37.36 60.36 -55.14
N SER A 806 36.93 59.60 -56.15
CA SER A 806 37.29 59.85 -57.55
C SER A 806 36.72 61.18 -58.06
N LYS A 807 35.46 61.51 -57.72
CA LYS A 807 34.83 62.81 -58.01
C LYS A 807 35.53 63.96 -57.28
N TYR A 808 35.84 63.80 -56.00
CA TYR A 808 36.56 64.79 -55.20
C TYR A 808 37.97 65.07 -55.74
N VAL A 809 38.72 64.02 -56.11
CA VAL A 809 40.06 64.16 -56.71
C VAL A 809 39.99 64.81 -58.09
N ALA A 810 38.98 64.48 -58.91
CA ALA A 810 38.76 65.15 -60.19
C ALA A 810 38.45 66.65 -60.03
N ALA A 811 37.58 67.01 -59.07
CA ALA A 811 37.26 68.39 -58.74
C ALA A 811 38.47 69.16 -58.17
N ALA A 812 39.31 68.52 -57.36
CA ALA A 812 40.53 69.12 -56.81
C ALA A 812 41.66 69.28 -57.86
N GLN A 813 41.61 68.53 -58.97
CA GLN A 813 42.61 68.59 -60.04
C GLN A 813 42.25 69.57 -61.16
N ASN A 814 40.99 70.03 -61.27
CA ASN A 814 40.55 71.06 -62.22
C ASN A 814 39.84 72.23 -61.52
N PRO A 815 40.57 73.25 -61.04
CA PRO A 815 39.98 74.44 -60.40
C PRO A 815 39.25 75.40 -61.36
N GLU A 816 39.40 75.21 -62.68
CA GLU A 816 39.11 76.23 -63.70
C GLU A 816 37.74 76.07 -64.40
N LEU A 817 36.86 75.17 -63.91
CA LEU A 817 35.51 74.95 -64.45
C LEU A 817 34.36 75.34 -63.49
N LEU A 818 34.66 75.83 -62.29
CA LEU A 818 33.65 76.36 -61.36
C LEU A 818 33.09 77.75 -61.76
N ALA A 819 33.50 78.28 -62.91
CA ALA A 819 32.89 79.47 -63.51
C ALA A 819 31.70 79.14 -64.43
N ASP A 820 31.78 78.05 -65.20
CA ASP A 820 30.82 77.78 -66.29
C ASP A 820 29.58 76.98 -65.84
N GLU A 821 29.68 76.11 -64.83
CA GLU A 821 28.48 75.44 -64.28
C GLU A 821 27.64 76.38 -63.39
N ALA A 822 28.26 77.42 -62.82
CA ALA A 822 27.55 78.46 -62.06
C ALA A 822 26.67 79.38 -62.94
N GLU A 823 26.92 79.46 -64.26
CA GLU A 823 26.08 80.21 -65.19
C GLU A 823 24.92 79.40 -65.80
N GLN A 824 24.88 78.07 -65.64
CA GLN A 824 23.77 77.24 -66.14
C GLN A 824 22.67 76.93 -65.11
N GLU A 825 22.94 76.94 -63.80
CA GLU A 825 21.87 76.89 -62.79
C GLU A 825 21.24 78.27 -62.50
N ALA A 826 21.88 79.38 -62.90
CA ALA A 826 21.35 80.73 -62.74
C ALA A 826 20.10 81.04 -63.60
N ALA A 827 19.75 80.17 -64.55
CA ALA A 827 18.62 80.35 -65.47
C ALA A 827 17.28 79.73 -65.00
N ALA A 828 17.27 79.02 -63.85
CA ALA A 828 16.12 78.21 -63.41
C ALA A 828 15.36 78.74 -62.18
N LEU A 829 15.58 80.00 -61.75
CA LEU A 829 14.87 80.61 -60.61
C LEU A 829 14.14 81.90 -60.97
N HIS A 830 12.93 81.73 -61.51
CA HIS A 830 11.93 82.80 -61.63
C HIS A 830 10.60 82.41 -60.96
N GLN A 831 10.61 82.31 -59.61
CA GLN A 831 9.46 82.63 -58.73
C GLN A 831 9.86 82.56 -57.24
N SER A 832 9.65 83.68 -56.52
CA SER A 832 9.49 83.87 -55.05
C SER A 832 10.09 82.86 -54.04
N GLY A 833 10.85 83.23 -53.00
CA GLY A 833 11.24 84.56 -52.49
C GLY A 833 12.10 84.45 -51.21
N PHE A 834 12.77 85.55 -50.80
CA PHE A 834 13.72 85.63 -49.66
C PHE A 834 13.08 85.34 -48.29
N SER A 835 13.80 84.82 -47.28
CA SER A 835 14.69 85.61 -46.38
C SER A 835 15.65 84.72 -45.53
N PRO A 836 16.67 85.28 -44.82
CA PRO A 836 17.96 84.60 -44.55
C PRO A 836 18.14 83.99 -43.15
N ILE A 837 19.13 83.09 -42.99
CA ILE A 837 19.92 82.91 -41.75
C ILE A 837 21.27 82.17 -42.00
N ASP A 838 22.31 82.70 -41.36
CA ASP A 838 23.63 82.17 -40.97
C ASP A 838 24.43 81.12 -41.79
N THR A 839 25.64 81.57 -42.15
CA THR A 839 26.84 80.75 -42.32
C THR A 839 27.08 79.77 -41.17
N LYS A 840 27.08 78.46 -41.46
CA LYS A 840 27.81 77.46 -40.69
C LYS A 840 28.40 76.39 -41.60
N ALA A 841 29.62 75.95 -41.26
CA ALA A 841 30.41 75.06 -42.09
C ALA A 841 29.72 73.71 -42.37
N ALA A 842 29.81 73.24 -43.61
CA ALA A 842 29.36 71.92 -44.01
C ALA A 842 30.16 70.84 -43.26
N GLN A 843 29.50 70.16 -42.33
CA GLN A 843 29.94 68.85 -41.83
C GLN A 843 29.52 67.76 -42.84
N PRO A 844 30.24 66.62 -42.92
CA PRO A 844 29.88 65.54 -43.82
C PRO A 844 28.50 64.97 -43.48
N SER A 845 27.69 64.70 -44.51
CA SER A 845 26.35 64.13 -44.41
C SER A 845 26.36 62.82 -43.62
N GLN A 846 25.62 62.78 -42.52
CA GLN A 846 25.70 61.69 -41.53
C GLN A 846 24.85 60.45 -41.88
N ASP A 847 24.31 60.38 -43.09
CA ASP A 847 23.11 59.59 -43.42
C ASP A 847 23.22 58.82 -44.76
N ASP A 848 24.31 58.08 -44.97
CA ASP A 848 24.40 57.13 -46.10
C ASP A 848 23.33 56.02 -45.96
N PRO A 849 22.45 55.79 -46.96
CA PRO A 849 21.42 54.76 -46.88
C PRO A 849 22.02 53.35 -46.76
N THR A 850 23.10 53.09 -47.50
CA THR A 850 23.87 51.83 -47.42
C THR A 850 24.44 51.61 -46.02
N ALA A 851 24.89 52.68 -45.33
CA ALA A 851 25.41 52.60 -43.97
C ALA A 851 24.30 52.30 -42.95
N LYS A 852 23.11 52.89 -43.09
CA LYS A 852 21.94 52.57 -42.26
C LYS A 852 21.53 51.10 -42.41
N GLN A 853 21.57 50.57 -43.63
CA GLN A 853 21.21 49.19 -43.92
C GLN A 853 22.24 48.19 -43.35
N ILE A 854 23.53 48.51 -43.39
CA ILE A 854 24.59 47.77 -42.70
C ILE A 854 24.38 47.77 -41.18
N MET A 855 24.07 48.92 -40.58
CA MET A 855 23.83 49.04 -39.13
C MET A 855 22.59 48.26 -38.68
N GLN A 856 21.55 48.20 -39.51
CA GLN A 856 20.37 47.38 -39.24
C GLN A 856 20.68 45.88 -39.33
N LEU A 857 21.36 45.44 -40.40
CA LEU A 857 21.71 44.03 -40.57
C LEU A 857 22.68 43.52 -39.49
N LEU A 858 23.63 44.38 -39.05
CA LEU A 858 24.50 44.09 -37.90
C LEU A 858 23.72 43.93 -36.59
N ARG A 859 22.68 44.75 -36.37
CA ARG A 859 21.81 44.62 -35.19
C ARG A 859 21.04 43.29 -35.20
N GLU A 860 20.54 42.87 -36.36
CA GLU A 860 19.86 41.58 -36.54
C GLU A 860 20.78 40.36 -36.41
N ILE A 861 22.07 40.50 -36.77
CA ILE A 861 23.10 39.48 -36.53
C ILE A 861 23.51 39.44 -35.04
N GLN A 862 23.50 40.59 -34.36
CA GLN A 862 23.91 40.71 -32.96
C GLN A 862 22.84 40.23 -31.97
N ASN A 863 21.55 40.41 -32.28
CA ASN A 863 20.40 39.96 -31.46
C ASN A 863 19.51 38.93 -32.21
N PRO A 864 19.98 37.69 -32.48
CA PRO A 864 19.15 36.67 -33.13
C PRO A 864 17.97 36.19 -32.26
N GLN A 865 18.01 36.45 -30.94
CA GLN A 865 17.00 35.98 -29.98
C GLN A 865 15.68 36.76 -29.99
N GLU A 866 15.62 37.96 -30.58
CA GLU A 866 14.38 38.75 -30.67
C GLU A 866 13.35 38.17 -31.65
N ARG A 867 13.70 37.12 -32.42
CA ARG A 867 12.75 36.33 -33.23
C ARG A 867 12.15 35.11 -32.54
N VAL A 868 12.54 34.80 -31.29
CA VAL A 868 11.97 33.65 -30.57
C VAL A 868 10.69 34.09 -29.85
N GLY A 869 9.55 33.85 -30.48
CA GLY A 869 8.25 33.99 -29.83
C GLY A 869 8.12 33.06 -28.62
N SER A 870 7.83 33.66 -27.46
CA SER A 870 6.90 33.22 -26.40
C SER A 870 6.92 31.77 -25.83
N LEU A 871 7.83 30.86 -26.21
CA LEU A 871 7.75 29.45 -25.80
C LEU A 871 9.02 28.84 -25.17
N LEU A 872 9.81 29.64 -24.44
CA LEU A 872 10.97 29.12 -23.69
C LEU A 872 11.13 29.64 -22.26
N GLU A 873 10.04 29.76 -21.49
CA GLU A 873 10.13 29.73 -20.02
C GLU A 873 10.38 28.28 -19.53
N ASN A 874 11.64 27.86 -19.57
CA ASN A 874 12.11 26.73 -18.76
C ASN A 874 12.81 27.30 -17.50
N PRO A 875 12.20 27.23 -16.31
CA PRO A 875 12.88 27.64 -15.08
C PRO A 875 13.97 26.63 -14.74
N CYS A 876 15.23 27.00 -14.98
CA CYS A 876 16.39 26.25 -14.49
C CYS A 876 16.48 26.37 -12.96
N ILE A 877 15.74 25.53 -12.24
CA ILE A 877 15.81 25.40 -10.78
C ILE A 877 17.16 24.74 -10.43
N PRO A 878 18.07 25.42 -9.69
CA PRO A 878 19.35 24.83 -9.29
C PRO A 878 19.17 23.85 -8.14
N PHE A 879 19.17 22.55 -8.45
CA PHE A 879 19.11 21.49 -7.44
C PHE A 879 20.42 21.36 -6.65
N PHE A 880 20.41 21.79 -5.38
CA PHE A 880 21.46 21.47 -4.43
C PHE A 880 21.09 20.24 -3.61
N TYR A 881 21.85 19.15 -3.75
CA TYR A 881 21.72 17.97 -2.90
C TYR A 881 22.76 17.98 -1.78
N ARG A 882 22.32 17.66 -0.56
CA ARG A 882 23.18 17.25 0.56
C ARG A 882 22.48 16.08 1.24
N ALA A 883 23.17 14.94 1.34
CA ALA A 883 22.69 13.83 2.14
C ALA A 883 22.73 14.21 3.63
N ASP A 884 21.67 13.87 4.36
CA ASP A 884 21.65 13.90 5.82
C ASP A 884 22.23 12.58 6.37
N GLU A 885 22.53 12.50 7.66
CA GLU A 885 23.23 11.34 8.28
C GLU A 885 22.44 10.00 8.24
N ASN A 886 21.23 10.00 7.67
CA ASN A 886 20.33 8.84 7.55
C ASN A 886 20.02 8.43 6.08
N ASP A 887 20.82 8.88 5.10
CA ASP A 887 20.64 8.61 3.66
C ASP A 887 19.30 9.08 3.03
N GLU A 888 18.50 9.88 3.73
CA GLU A 888 17.29 10.53 3.17
C GLU A 888 17.63 11.81 2.37
N VAL A 889 17.23 11.84 1.09
CA VAL A 889 17.42 13.02 0.22
C VAL A 889 16.25 14.00 0.37
N LYS A 890 16.44 15.06 1.16
CA LYS A 890 15.50 16.20 1.20
C LYS A 890 15.79 17.19 0.07
N ILE A 891 14.89 17.23 -0.91
CA ILE A 891 14.88 18.26 -1.95
C ILE A 891 14.18 19.51 -1.39
N MET A 892 14.91 20.61 -1.24
CA MET A 892 14.30 21.93 -1.07
C MET A 892 14.23 22.63 -2.43
N VAL A 893 13.02 22.99 -2.83
CA VAL A 893 12.78 23.94 -3.92
C VAL A 893 12.70 25.33 -3.29
N VAL A 894 13.44 26.30 -3.87
CA VAL A 894 13.45 27.72 -3.47
C VAL A 894 12.88 28.53 -4.62
#